data_AF-A0A957UQP4-F1
#
_entry.id   AF-A0A957UQP4-F1
#
_cell.length_a   1.000
_cell.length_b   1.000
_cell.length_c   1.000
_cell.angle_alpha   90.00
_cell.angle_beta   90.00
_cell.angle_gamma   90.00
#
_symmetry.space_group_name_H-M   'P 1'
#
loop_
_entity.id
_entity.type
_entity.pdbx_description
1 polymer ?
#
loop_
_entity_poly.entity_id
_entity_poly.type
_entity_poly.pdbx_seq_one_letter_code
_entity_poly.pdbx_strand_id
1 'polypeptide(L)'
;AAQLFPIRVRGTQVRVVDAQGAPVAGAEIYRLPAGQGGLATPFTGQNARPAQTNGQGFLAGRGALYSGDKLVALAPIYATHAFTLYHSSAAPTARGLDAFVVAAAGIQTLTVSAANPLTLFNLEISLEWDARNDGTFLADLQNAVENASDVLFDVSEGQAALGDVRVYQAKEKWVSADVTLYASNSIHPRASMGGVVITPTVDIGIHGVIPNAYLPGQIHMGPHWDPFGQSEAELRQDWWLAFAHELSHYLFFLPDNYLGVRDGVLVGIDCQGSFMTNTYEEPYREFLTRDRWDAQETCATQSLAAHTTGRADWETIQQFMPWMHAPSSGAATNPGPAQLPLAVTRVHFVEPAGSIQSAILPARNFDLRDASGGEVTRLREAEAYLIKTNGTAMLEDDYIIGLGSTGAGSDRIKVRGAQTGDRLCVVAGDAVTQLGCTTVDEQSTSIRLYSLAGWQPEIEVSPVTSRTLAITVTQSVQAGQALHAQLLPAYGSLTQTLPIVSPWIVLQPAGPAYPNLFRGTITLDEPAFEGFVRVWAPAQAVAHEAMTQFYLSPGWGPNARAFGGANSSVWGPNARAFGGANTRAWGAHQRFMNAPVASGDGRVTIFNLDDILGESGASSLQALPVLPQAPPWLTHVGQAYRFKVVESTDIART
;
A
#
# COMPACT_ATOMS: atom_id res chain seq x y z
N ALA A 1 -58.82 -1.55 -19.00
CA ALA A 1 -57.46 -1.25 -18.51
C ALA A 1 -57.59 -0.48 -17.20
N ALA A 2 -57.32 -1.11 -16.07
CA ALA A 2 -57.38 -0.46 -14.76
C ALA A 2 -56.05 0.26 -14.50
N GLN A 3 -56.11 1.58 -14.30
CA GLN A 3 -54.97 2.39 -13.87
C GLN A 3 -54.56 1.98 -12.45
N LEU A 4 -53.34 1.47 -12.30
CA LEU A 4 -52.68 1.34 -10.99
C LEU A 4 -52.28 2.74 -10.54
N PHE A 5 -53.08 3.33 -9.65
CA PHE A 5 -52.71 4.57 -8.96
C PHE A 5 -51.52 4.30 -8.02
N PRO A 6 -50.54 5.21 -7.92
CA PRO A 6 -49.42 5.04 -7.01
C PRO A 6 -49.91 5.14 -5.56
N ILE A 7 -49.88 4.02 -4.83
CA ILE A 7 -50.18 4.02 -3.40
C ILE A 7 -49.00 4.69 -2.67
N ARG A 8 -49.20 5.89 -2.14
CA ARG A 8 -48.36 6.43 -1.05
C ARG A 8 -48.75 5.70 0.23
N VAL A 9 -48.01 4.66 0.61
CA VAL A 9 -48.33 3.88 1.80
C VAL A 9 -47.88 4.64 3.06
N ARG A 10 -48.77 5.40 3.69
CA ARG A 10 -48.65 5.74 5.12
C ARG A 10 -48.95 4.45 5.91
N GLY A 11 -47.98 3.91 6.66
CA GLY A 11 -48.22 2.78 7.57
C GLY A 11 -47.29 1.57 7.42
N THR A 12 -46.33 1.58 6.49
CA THR A 12 -45.29 0.54 6.43
C THR A 12 -44.17 0.87 7.43
N GLN A 13 -43.82 -0.09 8.28
CA GLN A 13 -42.69 0.00 9.20
C GLN A 13 -41.71 -1.13 8.93
N VAL A 14 -40.43 -0.87 9.13
CA VAL A 14 -39.39 -1.88 9.10
C VAL A 14 -39.08 -2.30 10.53
N ARG A 15 -39.05 -3.60 10.79
CA ARG A 15 -38.64 -4.17 12.07
C ARG A 15 -37.47 -5.13 11.83
N VAL A 16 -36.41 -5.01 12.62
CA VAL A 16 -35.28 -5.94 12.60
C VAL A 16 -35.33 -6.81 13.85
N VAL A 17 -35.15 -8.11 13.64
CA VAL A 17 -35.07 -9.12 14.69
C VAL A 17 -33.86 -10.02 14.48
N ASP A 18 -33.43 -10.70 15.54
CA ASP A 18 -32.45 -11.78 15.45
C ASP A 18 -33.12 -13.10 15.02
N ALA A 19 -32.32 -14.16 14.89
CA ALA A 19 -32.79 -15.49 14.50
C ALA A 19 -33.82 -16.11 15.48
N GLN A 20 -33.92 -15.60 16.71
CA GLN A 20 -34.88 -16.01 17.73
C GLN A 20 -36.14 -15.13 17.74
N GLY A 21 -36.20 -14.11 16.87
CA GLY A 21 -37.31 -13.17 16.77
C GLY A 21 -37.27 -12.04 17.80
N ALA A 22 -36.19 -11.93 18.59
CA ALA A 22 -36.01 -10.84 19.52
C ALA A 22 -35.63 -9.54 18.76
N PRO A 23 -36.15 -8.37 19.15
CA PRO A 23 -35.87 -7.13 18.43
C PRO A 23 -34.42 -6.68 18.55
N VAL A 24 -33.85 -6.19 17.45
CA VAL A 24 -32.46 -5.73 17.36
C VAL A 24 -32.41 -4.21 17.21
N ALA A 25 -31.76 -3.53 18.16
CA ALA A 25 -31.55 -2.09 18.14
C ALA A 25 -30.26 -1.71 17.39
N GLY A 26 -30.20 -0.48 16.86
CA GLY A 26 -29.01 0.06 16.21
C GLY A 26 -28.75 -0.48 14.79
N ALA A 27 -29.64 -1.31 14.24
CA ALA A 27 -29.48 -1.85 12.90
C ALA A 27 -29.75 -0.77 11.84
N GLU A 28 -28.91 -0.74 10.81
CA GLU A 28 -29.04 0.14 9.64
C GLU A 28 -29.78 -0.59 8.52
N ILE A 29 -30.63 0.13 7.77
CA ILE A 29 -31.40 -0.44 6.68
C ILE A 29 -30.90 0.13 5.36
N TYR A 30 -30.54 -0.73 4.43
CA TYR A 30 -30.19 -0.40 3.07
C TYR A 30 -31.36 -0.69 2.15
N ARG A 31 -31.60 0.21 1.19
CA ARG A 31 -32.73 0.12 0.26
C ARG A 31 -32.27 0.31 -1.18
N LEU A 32 -32.73 -0.58 -2.05
CA LEU A 32 -32.72 -0.40 -3.50
C LEU A 32 -34.17 -0.26 -3.98
N PRO A 33 -34.57 0.90 -4.56
CA PRO A 33 -35.92 1.09 -5.04
C PRO A 33 -36.31 0.13 -6.17
N ALA A 34 -37.59 -0.21 -6.24
CA ALA A 34 -38.13 -1.11 -7.26
C ALA A 34 -37.72 -0.69 -8.69
N GLY A 35 -37.15 -1.62 -9.45
CA GLY A 35 -36.76 -1.41 -10.85
C GLY A 35 -35.51 -0.55 -11.06
N GLN A 36 -34.84 -0.09 -9.99
CA GLN A 36 -33.55 0.57 -10.10
C GLN A 36 -32.41 -0.45 -10.07
N GLY A 37 -31.38 -0.17 -10.87
CA GLY A 37 -30.08 -0.84 -10.77
C GLY A 37 -29.11 -0.04 -9.90
N GLY A 38 -27.96 -0.64 -9.57
CA GLY A 38 -26.92 -0.04 -8.73
C GLY A 38 -26.99 -0.47 -7.27
N LEU A 39 -26.30 0.29 -6.41
CA LEU A 39 -26.12 -0.05 -5.00
C LEU A 39 -27.35 0.31 -4.16
N ALA A 40 -27.72 -0.56 -3.23
CA ALA A 40 -28.66 -0.21 -2.18
C ALA A 40 -28.01 0.86 -1.29
N THR A 41 -28.75 1.93 -0.98
CA THR A 41 -28.25 3.06 -0.17
C THR A 41 -28.89 3.04 1.21
N PRO A 42 -28.21 3.58 2.24
CA PRO A 42 -28.76 3.61 3.59
C PRO A 42 -30.04 4.44 3.61
N PHE A 43 -31.06 3.92 4.28
CA PHE A 43 -32.32 4.60 4.50
C PHE A 43 -32.04 5.79 5.43
N THR A 44 -32.18 7.01 4.93
CA THR A 44 -31.83 8.21 5.70
C THR A 44 -32.98 8.67 6.59
N GLY A 45 -32.64 9.05 7.82
CA GLY A 45 -33.53 9.71 8.78
C GLY A 45 -33.57 11.23 8.57
N GLN A 46 -34.03 11.96 9.59
CA GLN A 46 -33.86 13.42 9.61
C GLN A 46 -32.36 13.77 9.65
N ASN A 47 -31.94 14.80 8.91
CA ASN A 47 -30.55 15.28 8.78
C ASN A 47 -29.60 14.39 7.95
N ALA A 48 -30.11 13.60 7.00
CA ALA A 48 -29.32 12.79 6.07
C ALA A 48 -28.37 11.75 6.71
N ARG A 49 -28.55 11.44 8.00
CA ARG A 49 -27.86 10.33 8.66
C ARG A 49 -28.60 9.02 8.40
N PRO A 50 -27.89 7.88 8.30
CA PRO A 50 -28.53 6.57 8.28
C PRO A 50 -29.50 6.44 9.47
N ALA A 51 -30.73 6.06 9.18
CA ALA A 51 -31.71 5.74 10.20
C ALA A 51 -31.35 4.39 10.84
N GLN A 52 -31.50 4.33 12.16
CA GLN A 52 -31.22 3.13 12.94
C GLN A 52 -32.49 2.63 13.65
N THR A 53 -32.55 1.33 13.93
CA THR A 53 -33.64 0.74 14.69
C THR A 53 -33.58 1.11 16.17
N ASN A 54 -34.75 1.29 16.80
CA ASN A 54 -34.86 1.55 18.23
C ASN A 54 -34.79 0.25 19.07
N GLY A 55 -34.96 0.35 20.40
CA GLY A 55 -34.96 -0.79 21.32
C GLY A 55 -36.03 -1.87 21.06
N GLN A 56 -37.04 -1.58 20.23
CA GLN A 56 -38.07 -2.54 19.81
C GLN A 56 -37.83 -3.08 18.39
N GLY A 57 -36.67 -2.77 17.80
CA GLY A 57 -36.28 -3.20 16.46
C GLY A 57 -36.89 -2.38 15.33
N PHE A 58 -37.66 -1.33 15.61
CA PHE A 58 -38.32 -0.54 14.57
C PHE A 58 -37.42 0.58 14.06
N LEU A 59 -37.32 0.72 12.74
CA LEU A 59 -36.58 1.79 12.07
C LEU A 59 -37.23 3.15 12.37
N ALA A 60 -36.45 4.10 12.90
CA ALA A 60 -36.92 5.45 13.13
C ALA A 60 -36.94 6.26 11.82
N GLY A 61 -38.06 6.90 11.46
CA GLY A 61 -38.10 7.80 10.29
C GLY A 61 -39.47 7.95 9.64
N ARG A 62 -39.52 8.77 8.57
CA ARG A 62 -40.74 9.03 7.75
C ARG A 62 -40.52 8.77 6.25
N GLY A 63 -39.61 7.88 5.88
CA GLY A 63 -39.40 7.52 4.48
C GLY A 63 -40.51 6.62 3.93
N ALA A 64 -40.82 6.78 2.63
CA ALA A 64 -41.80 5.95 1.94
C ALA A 64 -41.14 4.67 1.40
N LEU A 65 -41.76 3.52 1.67
CA LEU A 65 -41.45 2.23 1.04
C LEU A 65 -42.51 1.89 0.01
N TYR A 66 -42.09 1.34 -1.12
CA TYR A 66 -42.97 0.92 -2.22
C TYR A 66 -42.87 -0.60 -2.42
N SER A 67 -43.93 -1.18 -2.98
CA SER A 67 -43.91 -2.58 -3.41
C SER A 67 -42.83 -2.77 -4.47
N GLY A 68 -42.03 -3.84 -4.32
CA GLY A 68 -40.88 -4.15 -5.15
C GLY A 68 -39.55 -3.57 -4.67
N ASP A 69 -39.53 -2.71 -3.64
CA ASP A 69 -38.28 -2.27 -3.03
C ASP A 69 -37.55 -3.46 -2.39
N LYS A 70 -36.22 -3.48 -2.52
CA LYS A 70 -35.35 -4.47 -1.87
C LYS A 70 -34.71 -3.87 -0.63
N LEU A 71 -34.73 -4.59 0.49
CA LEU A 71 -34.24 -4.16 1.79
C LEU A 71 -33.20 -5.14 2.33
N VAL A 72 -32.14 -4.60 2.92
CA VAL A 72 -31.12 -5.35 3.67
C VAL A 72 -30.92 -4.65 5.01
N ALA A 73 -30.92 -5.40 6.11
CA ALA A 73 -30.58 -4.88 7.43
C ALA A 73 -29.16 -5.30 7.80
N LEU A 74 -28.36 -4.36 8.29
CA LEU A 74 -27.05 -4.60 8.88
C LEU A 74 -27.11 -4.24 10.37
N ALA A 75 -26.97 -5.24 11.23
CA ALA A 75 -26.92 -5.05 12.68
C ALA A 75 -25.46 -5.06 13.16
N PRO A 76 -24.94 -3.94 13.72
CA PRO A 76 -23.57 -3.92 14.23
C PRO A 76 -23.45 -4.82 15.46
N ILE A 77 -22.44 -5.70 15.46
CA ILE A 77 -22.20 -6.67 16.53
C ILE A 77 -21.09 -6.18 17.45
N TYR A 78 -19.97 -5.77 16.87
CA TYR A 78 -18.94 -5.03 17.57
C TYR A 78 -18.05 -4.30 16.57
N ALA A 79 -17.34 -3.28 17.06
CA ALA A 79 -16.43 -2.47 16.28
C ALA A 79 -15.06 -2.40 16.96
N THR A 80 -14.02 -2.35 16.15
CA THR A 80 -12.62 -2.19 16.53
C THR A 80 -12.07 -0.93 15.87
N HIS A 81 -10.77 -0.66 16.01
CA HIS A 81 -10.15 0.42 15.23
C HIS A 81 -10.12 0.09 13.73
N ALA A 82 -9.99 -1.20 13.37
CA ALA A 82 -9.77 -1.65 12.01
C ALA A 82 -11.05 -2.03 11.26
N PHE A 83 -12.10 -2.48 11.95
CA PHE A 83 -13.32 -2.93 11.28
C PHE A 83 -14.56 -2.86 12.17
N THR A 84 -15.73 -2.98 11.55
CA THR A 84 -16.99 -3.27 12.24
C THR A 84 -17.58 -4.57 11.71
N LEU A 85 -17.90 -5.50 12.60
CA LEU A 85 -18.63 -6.73 12.26
C LEU A 85 -20.12 -6.46 12.30
N TYR A 86 -20.83 -6.85 11.25
CA TYR A 86 -22.28 -6.84 11.14
C TYR A 86 -22.83 -8.26 10.98
N HIS A 87 -24.05 -8.46 11.50
CA HIS A 87 -24.92 -9.52 10.99
C HIS A 87 -25.86 -8.92 9.95
N SER A 88 -25.91 -9.54 8.78
CA SER A 88 -26.78 -9.15 7.67
C SER A 88 -28.09 -9.95 7.69
N SER A 89 -29.16 -9.35 7.20
CA SER A 89 -30.43 -10.05 6.94
C SER A 89 -30.49 -10.73 5.58
N ALA A 90 -29.50 -10.52 4.72
CA ALA A 90 -29.46 -11.06 3.37
C ALA A 90 -28.21 -11.91 3.20
N ALA A 91 -28.39 -13.15 2.73
CA ALA A 91 -27.29 -14.04 2.41
C ALA A 91 -26.64 -13.64 1.07
N PRO A 92 -25.31 -13.78 0.93
CA PRO A 92 -24.64 -13.71 -0.36
C PRO A 92 -25.17 -14.74 -1.36
N THR A 93 -25.16 -14.36 -2.63
CA THR A 93 -25.55 -15.17 -3.78
C THR A 93 -24.58 -14.86 -4.92
N ALA A 94 -24.51 -15.72 -5.94
CA ALA A 94 -23.69 -15.48 -7.13
C ALA A 94 -23.99 -14.13 -7.86
N ARG A 95 -25.12 -13.46 -7.57
CA ARG A 95 -25.53 -12.19 -8.21
C ARG A 95 -25.65 -11.01 -7.25
N GLY A 96 -25.16 -11.13 -6.01
CA GLY A 96 -25.30 -10.11 -4.97
C GLY A 96 -25.92 -10.68 -3.70
N LEU A 97 -26.97 -10.06 -3.17
CA LEU A 97 -27.61 -10.46 -1.90
C LEU A 97 -29.06 -10.93 -2.10
N ASP A 98 -29.48 -11.93 -1.32
CA ASP A 98 -30.89 -12.33 -1.18
C ASP A 98 -31.67 -11.31 -0.32
N ALA A 99 -31.89 -10.13 -0.90
CA ALA A 99 -32.52 -9.01 -0.22
C ALA A 99 -34.03 -9.19 -0.06
N PHE A 100 -34.58 -8.73 1.07
CA PHE A 100 -36.02 -8.78 1.35
C PHE A 100 -36.80 -7.89 0.37
N VAL A 101 -37.77 -8.47 -0.35
CA VAL A 101 -38.62 -7.72 -1.29
C VAL A 101 -39.90 -7.27 -0.59
N VAL A 102 -40.16 -5.96 -0.59
CA VAL A 102 -41.40 -5.39 -0.05
C VAL A 102 -42.57 -5.79 -0.94
N ALA A 103 -43.44 -6.67 -0.47
CA ALA A 103 -44.59 -7.14 -1.25
C ALA A 103 -45.84 -6.27 -1.02
N ALA A 104 -46.10 -5.88 0.23
CA ALA A 104 -47.32 -5.20 0.65
C ALA A 104 -47.08 -4.23 1.83
N ALA A 105 -48.10 -3.42 2.14
CA ALA A 105 -48.10 -2.54 3.31
C ALA A 105 -48.07 -3.33 4.63
N GLY A 106 -47.49 -2.74 5.68
CA GLY A 106 -47.43 -3.33 7.03
C GLY A 106 -46.02 -3.43 7.58
N ILE A 107 -45.83 -4.29 8.58
CA ILE A 107 -44.51 -4.50 9.20
C ILE A 107 -43.67 -5.41 8.29
N GLN A 108 -42.60 -4.87 7.73
CA GLN A 108 -41.58 -5.63 7.01
C GLN A 108 -40.55 -6.11 8.05
N THR A 109 -40.52 -7.41 8.33
CA THR A 109 -39.61 -7.97 9.33
C THR A 109 -38.38 -8.52 8.64
N LEU A 110 -37.21 -7.96 8.92
CA LEU A 110 -35.92 -8.49 8.48
C LEU A 110 -35.25 -9.22 9.64
N THR A 111 -34.70 -10.40 9.34
CA THR A 111 -34.02 -11.24 10.34
C THR A 111 -32.52 -11.21 10.07
N VAL A 112 -31.74 -10.61 10.96
CA VAL A 112 -30.27 -10.64 10.88
C VAL A 112 -29.73 -11.93 11.49
N SER A 113 -28.62 -12.45 10.97
CA SER A 113 -28.07 -13.73 11.40
C SER A 113 -26.54 -13.75 11.45
N ALA A 114 -25.99 -14.46 12.43
CA ALA A 114 -24.56 -14.79 12.49
C ALA A 114 -24.09 -15.71 11.34
N ALA A 115 -25.03 -16.34 10.63
CA ALA A 115 -24.74 -17.09 9.41
C ALA A 115 -24.45 -16.19 8.20
N ASN A 116 -24.79 -14.89 8.29
CA ASN A 116 -24.53 -13.90 7.24
C ASN A 116 -23.65 -12.77 7.81
N PRO A 117 -22.39 -13.06 8.21
CA PRO A 117 -21.49 -12.04 8.71
C PRO A 117 -21.08 -11.09 7.57
N LEU A 118 -20.91 -9.82 7.90
CA LEU A 118 -20.28 -8.84 7.01
C LEU A 118 -19.29 -8.00 7.82
N THR A 119 -18.00 -8.14 7.51
CA THR A 119 -16.92 -7.38 8.13
C THR A 119 -16.58 -6.19 7.23
N LEU A 120 -16.78 -4.97 7.74
CA LEU A 120 -16.43 -3.75 7.01
C LEU A 120 -15.13 -3.17 7.57
N PHE A 121 -14.05 -3.22 6.79
CA PHE A 121 -12.73 -2.72 7.17
C PHE A 121 -12.60 -1.22 6.91
N ASN A 122 -12.17 -0.48 7.91
CA ASN A 122 -11.85 0.93 7.79
C ASN A 122 -10.36 1.08 7.46
N LEU A 123 -10.04 2.00 6.56
CA LEU A 123 -8.66 2.24 6.12
C LEU A 123 -8.30 3.72 6.20
N GLU A 124 -7.08 4.00 6.62
CA GLU A 124 -6.41 5.29 6.40
C GLU A 124 -5.41 5.14 5.25
N ILE A 125 -5.61 5.93 4.18
CA ILE A 125 -4.70 6.04 3.04
C ILE A 125 -4.00 7.39 3.12
N SER A 126 -2.68 7.43 2.96
CA SER A 126 -1.90 8.66 2.88
C SER A 126 -1.24 8.80 1.51
N LEU A 127 -1.55 9.89 0.80
CA LEU A 127 -0.89 10.23 -0.46
C LEU A 127 0.40 10.99 -0.21
N GLU A 128 1.46 10.65 -0.94
CA GLU A 128 2.75 11.32 -0.84
C GLU A 128 2.69 12.80 -1.27
N TRP A 129 1.71 13.19 -2.08
CA TRP A 129 1.55 14.54 -2.60
C TRP A 129 0.18 15.15 -2.27
N ASP A 130 0.08 16.48 -2.42
CA ASP A 130 -1.20 17.20 -2.39
C ASP A 130 -1.91 17.05 -3.75
N ALA A 131 -3.02 16.31 -3.77
CA ALA A 131 -3.76 15.95 -4.98
C ALA A 131 -5.03 16.80 -5.17
N ARG A 132 -5.25 17.86 -4.39
CA ARG A 132 -6.49 18.65 -4.44
C ARG A 132 -6.75 19.35 -5.78
N ASN A 133 -5.68 19.63 -6.53
CA ASN A 133 -5.78 20.18 -7.88
C ASN A 133 -5.74 19.08 -8.97
N ASP A 134 -5.96 17.82 -8.60
CA ASP A 134 -6.05 16.66 -9.51
C ASP A 134 -7.37 15.89 -9.29
N GLY A 135 -8.49 16.55 -9.60
CA GLY A 135 -9.83 16.01 -9.37
C GLY A 135 -10.13 14.71 -10.15
N THR A 136 -9.49 14.51 -11.30
CA THR A 136 -9.61 13.25 -12.07
C THR A 136 -8.95 12.12 -11.32
N PHE A 137 -7.72 12.30 -10.83
CA PHE A 137 -7.04 11.28 -10.03
C PHE A 137 -7.83 10.92 -8.77
N LEU A 138 -8.38 11.92 -8.05
CA LEU A 138 -9.17 11.65 -6.84
C LEU A 138 -10.45 10.86 -7.15
N ALA A 139 -11.14 11.17 -8.25
CA ALA A 139 -12.32 10.41 -8.67
C ALA A 139 -11.95 8.97 -9.09
N ASP A 140 -10.85 8.80 -9.83
CA ASP A 140 -10.36 7.47 -10.23
C ASP A 140 -9.89 6.66 -9.02
N LEU A 141 -9.27 7.30 -8.02
CA LEU A 141 -8.86 6.64 -6.77
C LEU A 141 -10.07 6.19 -5.97
N GLN A 142 -11.11 7.01 -5.87
CA GLN A 142 -12.36 6.61 -5.24
C GLN A 142 -12.95 5.38 -5.95
N ASN A 143 -13.07 5.40 -7.27
CA ASN A 143 -13.58 4.26 -8.04
C ASN A 143 -12.72 3.02 -7.86
N ALA A 144 -11.39 3.15 -7.85
CA ALA A 144 -10.47 2.04 -7.67
C ALA A 144 -10.58 1.42 -6.26
N VAL A 145 -10.76 2.22 -5.22
CA VAL A 145 -11.00 1.75 -3.85
C VAL A 145 -12.36 1.04 -3.74
N GLU A 146 -13.41 1.59 -4.36
CA GLU A 146 -14.74 0.95 -4.42
C GLU A 146 -14.66 -0.40 -5.17
N ASN A 147 -13.96 -0.47 -6.30
CA ASN A 147 -13.76 -1.71 -7.05
C ASN A 147 -12.91 -2.73 -6.27
N ALA A 148 -11.88 -2.31 -5.54
CA ALA A 148 -11.13 -3.22 -4.66
C ALA A 148 -12.02 -3.78 -3.55
N SER A 149 -12.98 -2.98 -3.05
CA SER A 149 -13.99 -3.45 -2.10
C SER A 149 -14.95 -4.47 -2.72
N ASP A 150 -15.33 -4.31 -3.99
CA ASP A 150 -16.10 -5.32 -4.73
C ASP A 150 -15.34 -6.64 -4.82
N VAL A 151 -14.04 -6.59 -5.15
CA VAL A 151 -13.18 -7.77 -5.24
C VAL A 151 -13.07 -8.46 -3.88
N LEU A 152 -12.81 -7.72 -2.80
CA LEU A 152 -12.77 -8.29 -1.44
C LEU A 152 -14.09 -8.96 -1.06
N PHE A 153 -15.22 -8.39 -1.46
CA PHE A 153 -16.54 -8.95 -1.22
C PHE A 153 -16.76 -10.24 -1.99
N ASP A 154 -16.30 -10.32 -3.24
CA ASP A 154 -16.37 -11.51 -4.08
C ASP A 154 -15.53 -12.65 -3.47
N VAL A 155 -14.22 -12.45 -3.33
CA VAL A 155 -13.26 -13.49 -2.90
C VAL A 155 -13.48 -13.99 -1.47
N SER A 156 -14.19 -13.21 -0.64
CA SER A 156 -14.56 -13.58 0.73
C SER A 156 -15.96 -14.18 0.84
N GLU A 157 -16.57 -14.58 -0.27
CA GLU A 157 -17.89 -15.20 -0.31
C GLU A 157 -18.98 -14.28 0.26
N GLY A 158 -18.84 -12.96 0.03
CA GLY A 158 -19.73 -11.90 0.48
C GLY A 158 -19.61 -11.52 1.97
N GLN A 159 -18.48 -11.82 2.62
CA GLN A 159 -18.33 -11.67 4.08
C GLN A 159 -17.41 -10.53 4.50
N ALA A 160 -16.68 -9.91 3.58
CA ALA A 160 -15.80 -8.79 3.86
C ALA A 160 -15.85 -7.71 2.78
N ALA A 161 -15.78 -6.44 3.18
CA ALA A 161 -15.70 -5.31 2.26
C ALA A 161 -14.99 -4.14 2.96
N LEU A 162 -14.74 -3.05 2.24
CA LEU A 162 -14.29 -1.80 2.83
C LEU A 162 -15.49 -0.99 3.36
N GLY A 163 -15.30 -0.39 4.54
CA GLY A 163 -16.24 0.52 5.20
C GLY A 163 -15.83 1.97 4.97
N ASP A 164 -15.50 2.69 6.05
CA ASP A 164 -15.00 4.06 5.94
C ASP A 164 -13.51 4.07 5.56
N VAL A 165 -13.20 4.70 4.43
CA VAL A 165 -11.85 4.93 3.94
C VAL A 165 -11.54 6.42 3.99
N ARG A 166 -10.49 6.81 4.71
CA ARG A 166 -10.03 8.21 4.79
C ARG A 166 -8.76 8.39 3.98
N VAL A 167 -8.78 9.32 3.04
CA VAL A 167 -7.64 9.64 2.19
C VAL A 167 -7.04 10.96 2.64
N TYR A 168 -5.91 10.88 3.31
CA TYR A 168 -5.04 12.00 3.66
C TYR A 168 -4.09 12.31 2.51
N GLN A 169 -3.70 13.57 2.36
CA GLN A 169 -2.84 14.03 1.26
C GLN A 169 -1.62 14.75 1.82
N ALA A 170 -0.65 15.08 0.96
CA ALA A 170 0.58 15.79 1.34
C ALA A 170 1.38 15.11 2.48
N LYS A 171 1.43 13.78 2.49
CA LYS A 171 2.02 12.94 3.55
C LYS A 171 1.41 13.13 4.94
N GLU A 172 0.20 13.69 5.06
CA GLU A 172 -0.50 13.64 6.34
C GLU A 172 -0.78 12.18 6.73
N LYS A 173 -0.50 11.82 8.00
CA LYS A 173 -0.63 10.46 8.53
C LYS A 173 0.28 9.41 7.88
N TRP A 174 1.28 9.81 7.09
CA TRP A 174 2.17 8.89 6.36
C TRP A 174 2.75 7.75 7.21
N VAL A 175 3.12 8.03 8.46
CA VAL A 175 3.72 7.03 9.38
C VAL A 175 2.70 6.06 10.00
N SER A 176 1.44 6.48 10.13
CA SER A 176 0.40 5.74 10.85
C SER A 176 -0.71 5.18 9.96
N ALA A 177 -0.76 5.58 8.68
CA ALA A 177 -1.76 5.11 7.73
C ALA A 177 -1.62 3.61 7.46
N ASP A 178 -2.73 2.95 7.13
CA ASP A 178 -2.73 1.55 6.69
C ASP A 178 -2.13 1.40 5.30
N VAL A 179 -2.32 2.41 4.43
CA VAL A 179 -1.82 2.44 3.05
C VAL A 179 -1.03 3.72 2.79
N THR A 180 0.16 3.59 2.22
CA THR A 180 0.97 4.71 1.70
C THR A 180 0.99 4.66 0.18
N LEU A 181 0.42 5.67 -0.46
CA LEU A 181 0.42 5.83 -1.92
C LEU A 181 1.52 6.80 -2.33
N TYR A 182 2.62 6.26 -2.86
CA TYR A 182 3.75 7.04 -3.34
C TYR A 182 3.40 7.74 -4.65
N ALA A 183 4.04 8.87 -4.94
CA ALA A 183 3.87 9.56 -6.22
C ALA A 183 4.56 8.82 -7.39
N SER A 184 5.52 7.96 -7.04
CA SER A 184 6.34 7.19 -7.96
C SER A 184 5.52 6.17 -8.74
N ASN A 185 5.65 6.17 -10.06
CA ASN A 185 5.07 5.15 -10.95
C ASN A 185 5.82 3.81 -10.92
N SER A 186 6.85 3.70 -10.07
CA SER A 186 7.77 2.55 -10.05
C SER A 186 7.61 1.67 -8.81
N ILE A 187 6.63 1.97 -7.95
CA ILE A 187 6.32 1.14 -6.78
C ILE A 187 5.58 -0.12 -7.21
N HIS A 188 6.14 -1.26 -6.87
CA HIS A 188 5.42 -2.53 -6.89
C HIS A 188 4.55 -2.65 -5.65
N PRO A 189 3.26 -3.02 -5.79
CA PRO A 189 2.38 -3.34 -4.69
C PRO A 189 3.04 -4.31 -3.71
N ARG A 190 2.91 -4.01 -2.42
CA ARG A 190 3.31 -4.91 -1.35
C ARG A 190 2.57 -4.57 -0.06
N ALA A 191 2.38 -5.59 0.76
CA ALA A 191 1.80 -5.45 2.08
C ALA A 191 2.62 -6.17 3.14
N SER A 192 2.63 -5.55 4.31
CA SER A 192 2.91 -6.25 5.55
C SER A 192 1.82 -7.29 5.83
N MET A 193 2.15 -8.58 5.73
CA MET A 193 1.20 -9.65 6.05
C MET A 193 0.74 -9.53 7.51
N GLY A 194 -0.58 -9.52 7.73
CA GLY A 194 -1.17 -9.26 9.04
C GLY A 194 -0.88 -7.86 9.59
N GLY A 195 -0.46 -6.92 8.73
CA GLY A 195 -0.04 -5.58 9.12
C GLY A 195 -1.13 -4.77 9.83
N VAL A 196 -2.39 -5.20 9.73
CA VAL A 196 -3.56 -4.57 10.37
C VAL A 196 -3.47 -4.54 11.90
N VAL A 197 -2.72 -5.46 12.50
CA VAL A 197 -2.53 -5.53 13.95
C VAL A 197 -1.94 -4.23 14.48
N ILE A 198 -2.13 -3.97 15.77
CA ILE A 198 -1.58 -2.77 16.45
C ILE A 198 -0.55 -3.09 17.53
N THR A 199 -0.26 -4.38 17.72
CA THR A 199 0.79 -4.89 18.59
C THR A 199 1.39 -6.14 17.96
N PRO A 200 2.66 -6.46 18.24
CA PRO A 200 3.24 -7.73 17.85
C PRO A 200 2.34 -8.90 18.25
N THR A 201 2.00 -9.72 17.26
CA THR A 201 1.04 -10.82 17.39
C THR A 201 1.75 -12.14 17.12
N VAL A 202 1.55 -13.10 18.02
CA VAL A 202 2.10 -14.45 17.96
C VAL A 202 1.20 -15.33 17.11
N ASP A 203 1.79 -16.28 16.39
CA ASP A 203 1.07 -17.35 15.71
C ASP A 203 1.68 -18.73 16.09
N ILE A 204 0.99 -19.79 15.71
CA ILE A 204 1.41 -21.17 15.92
C ILE A 204 1.57 -21.79 14.53
N GLY A 205 2.81 -22.12 14.18
CA GLY A 205 3.16 -22.85 12.97
C GLY A 205 3.37 -24.33 13.20
N ILE A 206 3.78 -25.03 12.13
CA ILE A 206 4.02 -26.48 12.13
C ILE A 206 5.19 -26.90 13.04
N HIS A 207 6.11 -25.96 13.33
CA HIS A 207 7.26 -26.17 14.21
C HIS A 207 7.10 -25.54 15.60
N GLY A 208 5.90 -25.08 15.94
CA GLY A 208 5.57 -24.49 17.23
C GLY A 208 5.27 -22.99 17.16
N VAL A 209 5.51 -22.30 18.27
CA VAL A 209 5.18 -20.87 18.39
C VAL A 209 6.09 -20.02 17.49
N ILE A 210 5.48 -19.18 16.66
CA ILE A 210 6.14 -18.16 15.86
C ILE A 210 6.00 -16.83 16.62
N PRO A 211 7.01 -16.40 17.38
CA PRO A 211 6.95 -15.13 18.09
C PRO A 211 6.95 -13.96 17.11
N ASN A 212 6.16 -12.92 17.37
CA ASN A 212 6.05 -11.74 16.52
C ASN A 212 5.77 -12.09 15.04
N ALA A 213 4.95 -13.12 14.80
CA ALA A 213 4.57 -13.55 13.46
C ALA A 213 4.02 -12.38 12.63
N TYR A 214 3.26 -11.51 13.29
CA TYR A 214 2.69 -10.31 12.67
C TYR A 214 2.99 -9.06 13.49
N LEU A 215 3.28 -7.98 12.78
CA LEU A 215 3.65 -6.68 13.33
C LEU A 215 2.82 -5.60 12.66
N PRO A 216 2.54 -4.47 13.34
CA PRO A 216 1.82 -3.37 12.71
C PRO A 216 2.60 -2.85 11.50
N GLY A 217 1.98 -2.87 10.33
CA GLY A 217 2.65 -2.56 9.07
C GLY A 217 1.79 -1.72 8.15
N GLN A 218 2.20 -1.62 6.88
CA GLN A 218 1.55 -0.81 5.86
C GLN A 218 1.45 -1.58 4.54
N ILE A 219 0.52 -1.13 3.70
CA ILE A 219 0.47 -1.43 2.26
C ILE A 219 1.16 -0.30 1.52
N HIS A 220 2.08 -0.62 0.62
CA HIS A 220 2.75 0.34 -0.24
C HIS A 220 2.23 0.18 -1.66
N MET A 221 1.74 1.28 -2.24
CA MET A 221 1.19 1.31 -3.59
C MET A 221 1.80 2.50 -4.35
N GLY A 222 1.97 2.35 -5.67
CA GLY A 222 2.14 3.47 -6.60
C GLY A 222 0.79 3.84 -7.24
N PRO A 223 0.69 4.94 -8.03
CA PRO A 223 -0.53 5.28 -8.76
C PRO A 223 -0.73 4.38 -10.00
N HIS A 224 0.31 3.65 -10.39
CA HIS A 224 0.37 2.81 -11.56
C HIS A 224 0.81 1.40 -11.16
N TRP A 225 0.11 0.40 -11.69
CA TRP A 225 0.51 -0.99 -11.62
C TRP A 225 -0.02 -1.72 -12.86
N ASP A 226 0.87 -2.50 -13.47
CA ASP A 226 0.55 -3.43 -14.56
C ASP A 226 1.51 -4.63 -14.43
N PRO A 227 1.00 -5.85 -14.17
CA PRO A 227 1.83 -7.04 -14.01
C PRO A 227 2.62 -7.41 -15.28
N PHE A 228 2.22 -6.89 -16.45
CA PHE A 228 2.87 -7.16 -17.74
C PHE A 228 3.72 -6.00 -18.26
N GLY A 229 3.67 -4.83 -17.62
CA GLY A 229 4.41 -3.63 -18.02
C GLY A 229 4.07 -3.10 -19.43
N GLN A 230 2.83 -3.28 -19.88
CA GLN A 230 2.34 -2.93 -21.22
C GLN A 230 1.56 -1.61 -21.26
N SER A 231 1.04 -1.19 -20.11
CA SER A 231 0.20 -0.02 -19.92
C SER A 231 0.91 0.96 -18.99
N GLU A 232 0.70 2.26 -19.19
CA GLU A 232 1.07 3.32 -18.23
C GLU A 232 -0.17 3.89 -17.54
N ALA A 233 -1.33 3.25 -17.72
CA ALA A 233 -2.59 3.75 -17.19
C ALA A 233 -2.63 3.61 -15.67
N GLU A 234 -3.14 4.65 -15.01
CA GLU A 234 -3.22 4.72 -13.55
C GLU A 234 -4.55 4.20 -13.05
N LEU A 235 -4.52 3.58 -11.86
CA LEU A 235 -5.72 3.19 -11.11
C LEU A 235 -6.73 2.40 -11.95
N ARG A 236 -6.22 1.58 -12.89
CA ARG A 236 -7.00 0.69 -13.76
C ARG A 236 -7.21 -0.67 -13.10
N GLN A 237 -7.80 -1.59 -13.85
CA GLN A 237 -8.23 -2.89 -13.33
C GLN A 237 -7.15 -3.65 -12.59
N ASP A 238 -5.97 -3.71 -13.19
CA ASP A 238 -4.85 -4.40 -12.57
C ASP A 238 -4.47 -3.77 -11.22
N TRP A 239 -4.60 -2.45 -11.09
CA TRP A 239 -4.30 -1.74 -9.85
C TRP A 239 -5.25 -2.13 -8.73
N TRP A 240 -6.58 -2.14 -8.93
CA TRP A 240 -7.51 -2.46 -7.84
C TRP A 240 -7.58 -3.95 -7.55
N LEU A 241 -7.27 -4.82 -8.51
CA LEU A 241 -7.05 -6.25 -8.27
C LEU A 241 -5.82 -6.48 -7.40
N ALA A 242 -4.68 -5.85 -7.74
CA ALA A 242 -3.49 -5.91 -6.90
C ALA A 242 -3.73 -5.29 -5.53
N PHE A 243 -4.48 -4.19 -5.44
CA PHE A 243 -4.80 -3.60 -4.13
C PHE A 243 -5.63 -4.55 -3.26
N ALA A 244 -6.59 -5.30 -3.84
CA ALA A 244 -7.33 -6.33 -3.13
C ALA A 244 -6.44 -7.53 -2.73
N HIS A 245 -5.45 -7.91 -3.55
CA HIS A 245 -4.41 -8.89 -3.20
C HIS A 245 -3.63 -8.46 -1.97
N GLU A 246 -3.10 -7.23 -1.98
CA GLU A 246 -2.35 -6.66 -0.87
C GLU A 246 -3.19 -6.50 0.40
N LEU A 247 -4.46 -6.13 0.24
CA LEU A 247 -5.42 -6.11 1.36
C LEU A 247 -5.62 -7.51 1.94
N SER A 248 -5.55 -8.57 1.13
CA SER A 248 -5.69 -9.94 1.61
C SER A 248 -4.49 -10.38 2.46
N HIS A 249 -3.26 -9.98 2.09
CA HIS A 249 -2.10 -10.11 2.98
C HIS A 249 -2.30 -9.32 4.28
N TYR A 250 -2.66 -8.03 4.16
CA TYR A 250 -2.71 -7.08 5.27
C TYR A 250 -3.80 -7.41 6.30
N LEU A 251 -5.01 -7.72 5.83
CA LEU A 251 -6.22 -7.93 6.64
C LEU A 251 -6.40 -9.39 7.04
N PHE A 252 -6.15 -10.34 6.12
CA PHE A 252 -6.46 -11.76 6.29
C PHE A 252 -5.25 -12.64 6.62
N PHE A 253 -4.07 -12.04 6.78
CA PHE A 253 -2.85 -12.75 7.21
C PHE A 253 -2.41 -13.84 6.22
N LEU A 254 -2.88 -13.77 4.97
CA LEU A 254 -2.62 -14.77 3.95
C LEU A 254 -1.22 -14.60 3.37
N PRO A 255 -0.45 -15.66 3.13
CA PRO A 255 0.78 -15.60 2.32
C PRO A 255 0.45 -15.65 0.83
N ASP A 256 1.45 -15.39 -0.02
CA ASP A 256 1.33 -15.65 -1.46
C ASP A 256 1.27 -17.15 -1.73
N ASN A 257 0.34 -17.55 -2.61
CA ASN A 257 0.17 -18.93 -3.04
C ASN A 257 0.84 -19.21 -4.40
N TYR A 258 1.51 -18.21 -4.99
CA TYR A 258 2.44 -18.41 -6.12
C TYR A 258 3.90 -18.63 -5.69
N LEU A 259 4.19 -18.56 -4.38
CA LEU A 259 5.50 -18.81 -3.80
C LEU A 259 5.51 -20.13 -3.02
N GLY A 260 6.56 -20.92 -3.22
CA GLY A 260 6.77 -22.16 -2.52
C GLY A 260 8.24 -22.45 -2.25
N VAL A 261 8.48 -23.60 -1.63
CA VAL A 261 9.79 -24.05 -1.19
C VAL A 261 9.98 -25.48 -1.68
N ARG A 262 11.10 -25.72 -2.35
CA ARG A 262 11.48 -27.07 -2.78
C ARG A 262 12.97 -27.23 -2.54
N ASP A 263 13.34 -28.28 -1.81
CA ASP A 263 14.75 -28.57 -1.48
C ASP A 263 15.49 -27.37 -0.84
N GLY A 264 14.79 -26.61 0.01
CA GLY A 264 15.32 -25.42 0.70
C GLY A 264 15.36 -24.15 -0.14
N VAL A 265 15.08 -24.21 -1.45
CA VAL A 265 15.08 -23.03 -2.31
C VAL A 265 13.67 -22.53 -2.61
N LEU A 266 13.54 -21.20 -2.74
CA LEU A 266 12.30 -20.56 -3.18
C LEU A 266 12.00 -20.93 -4.62
N VAL A 267 10.77 -21.36 -4.89
CA VAL A 267 10.29 -21.72 -6.22
C VAL A 267 8.95 -21.03 -6.50
N GLY A 268 8.70 -20.75 -7.79
CA GLY A 268 7.35 -20.42 -8.24
C GLY A 268 6.49 -21.67 -8.18
N ILE A 269 5.31 -21.55 -7.60
CA ILE A 269 4.26 -22.58 -7.63
C ILE A 269 2.98 -21.96 -8.14
N ASP A 270 1.96 -22.80 -8.33
CA ASP A 270 0.69 -22.39 -8.86
C ASP A 270 -0.41 -23.15 -8.13
N CYS A 271 -1.08 -22.46 -7.21
CA CYS A 271 -2.23 -22.99 -6.50
C CYS A 271 -3.52 -22.55 -7.19
N GLN A 272 -3.90 -23.38 -8.16
CA GLN A 272 -5.08 -23.24 -8.99
C GLN A 272 -6.31 -22.95 -8.13
N GLY A 273 -7.07 -21.93 -8.49
CA GLY A 273 -8.23 -21.50 -7.71
C GLY A 273 -7.97 -20.35 -6.75
N SER A 274 -6.73 -20.16 -6.28
CA SER A 274 -6.44 -19.20 -5.23
C SER A 274 -6.27 -17.77 -5.76
N PHE A 275 -7.03 -16.84 -5.21
CA PHE A 275 -6.82 -15.41 -5.39
C PHE A 275 -5.40 -14.97 -4.99
N MET A 276 -4.80 -15.62 -4.00
CA MET A 276 -3.43 -15.35 -3.58
C MET A 276 -2.36 -15.94 -4.53
N THR A 277 -2.76 -16.64 -5.60
CA THR A 277 -1.84 -17.10 -6.67
C THR A 277 -1.87 -16.16 -7.87
N ASN A 278 -3.07 -15.78 -8.33
CA ASN A 278 -3.26 -14.92 -9.49
C ASN A 278 -4.59 -14.17 -9.35
N THR A 279 -4.58 -12.85 -9.45
CA THR A 279 -5.80 -12.04 -9.32
C THR A 279 -6.48 -11.67 -10.64
N TYR A 280 -5.84 -11.98 -11.77
CA TYR A 280 -6.22 -11.45 -13.09
C TYR A 280 -7.00 -12.46 -13.93
N GLU A 281 -6.97 -13.74 -13.55
CA GLU A 281 -7.56 -14.84 -14.29
C GLU A 281 -8.80 -15.39 -13.57
N GLU A 282 -9.89 -15.56 -14.33
CA GLU A 282 -11.18 -16.08 -13.84
C GLU A 282 -11.10 -17.39 -13.02
N PRO A 283 -10.20 -18.36 -13.28
CA PRO A 283 -10.10 -19.54 -12.40
C PRO A 283 -9.61 -19.24 -10.98
N TYR A 284 -9.04 -18.07 -10.66
CA TYR A 284 -8.35 -17.79 -9.40
C TYR A 284 -9.06 -16.76 -8.51
N ARG A 285 -10.40 -16.79 -8.44
CA ARG A 285 -11.16 -15.75 -7.72
C ARG A 285 -11.62 -16.12 -6.32
N GLU A 286 -10.99 -17.11 -5.69
CA GLU A 286 -11.41 -17.57 -4.37
C GLU A 286 -10.26 -17.75 -3.39
N PHE A 287 -10.56 -17.63 -2.10
CA PHE A 287 -9.68 -18.18 -1.07
C PHE A 287 -9.80 -19.71 -1.03
N LEU A 288 -8.67 -20.40 -0.95
CA LEU A 288 -8.65 -21.86 -0.93
C LEU A 288 -9.18 -22.43 0.39
N THR A 289 -10.10 -23.37 0.25
CA THR A 289 -10.50 -24.29 1.32
C THR A 289 -9.49 -25.42 1.46
N ARG A 290 -9.46 -26.06 2.63
CA ARG A 290 -8.58 -27.19 2.94
C ARG A 290 -8.63 -28.30 1.88
N ASP A 291 -9.82 -28.71 1.47
CA ASP A 291 -10.00 -29.79 0.51
C ASP A 291 -9.51 -29.44 -0.91
N ARG A 292 -9.63 -28.18 -1.34
CA ARG A 292 -9.08 -27.71 -2.62
C ARG A 292 -7.55 -27.57 -2.59
N TRP A 293 -7.02 -27.20 -1.43
CA TRP A 293 -5.58 -27.13 -1.18
C TRP A 293 -4.96 -28.54 -1.19
N ASP A 294 -5.52 -29.48 -0.42
CA ASP A 294 -5.06 -30.87 -0.35
C ASP A 294 -5.21 -31.63 -1.68
N ALA A 295 -6.16 -31.24 -2.53
CA ALA A 295 -6.31 -31.80 -3.87
C ALA A 295 -5.13 -31.47 -4.80
N GLN A 296 -4.29 -30.49 -4.43
CA GLN A 296 -3.12 -30.05 -5.18
C GLN A 296 -1.86 -30.34 -4.38
N GLU A 297 -1.17 -31.43 -4.71
CA GLU A 297 0.02 -31.90 -3.97
C GLU A 297 1.08 -30.79 -3.81
N THR A 298 1.37 -30.03 -4.87
CA THR A 298 2.31 -28.90 -4.83
C THR A 298 1.90 -27.86 -3.80
N CYS A 299 0.61 -27.52 -3.70
CA CYS A 299 0.14 -26.53 -2.74
C CYS A 299 0.22 -27.04 -1.31
N ALA A 300 -0.28 -28.25 -1.08
CA ALA A 300 -0.32 -28.85 0.25
C ALA A 300 1.06 -29.15 0.85
N THR A 301 2.09 -29.29 0.00
CA THR A 301 3.42 -29.72 0.45
C THR A 301 4.53 -28.70 0.22
N GLN A 302 4.37 -27.75 -0.71
CA GLN A 302 5.44 -26.84 -1.11
C GLN A 302 5.09 -25.36 -0.94
N SER A 303 3.82 -24.98 -0.71
CA SER A 303 3.51 -23.55 -0.53
C SER A 303 4.20 -22.95 0.69
N LEU A 304 4.40 -21.63 0.71
CA LEU A 304 4.87 -20.95 1.92
C LEU A 304 4.00 -21.29 3.12
N ALA A 305 2.68 -21.35 2.95
CA ALA A 305 1.75 -21.77 4.00
C ALA A 305 2.04 -23.20 4.48
N ALA A 306 2.29 -24.16 3.58
CA ALA A 306 2.63 -25.55 3.94
C ALA A 306 3.88 -25.64 4.82
N HIS A 307 4.89 -24.81 4.53
CA HIS A 307 6.16 -24.77 5.25
C HIS A 307 6.13 -23.96 6.56
N THR A 308 5.07 -23.18 6.81
CA THR A 308 5.02 -22.25 7.95
C THR A 308 3.91 -22.61 8.92
N THR A 309 2.66 -22.39 8.53
CA THR A 309 1.48 -22.54 9.39
C THR A 309 0.77 -23.87 9.17
N GLY A 310 0.96 -24.47 7.99
CA GLY A 310 0.24 -25.65 7.54
C GLY A 310 -1.25 -25.41 7.33
N ARG A 311 -1.70 -24.15 7.16
CA ARG A 311 -3.11 -23.75 7.00
C ARG A 311 -3.41 -23.29 5.58
N ALA A 312 -4.54 -23.71 5.02
CA ALA A 312 -5.10 -23.14 3.80
C ALA A 312 -5.62 -21.70 4.05
N ASP A 313 -6.00 -20.98 2.98
CA ASP A 313 -6.43 -19.57 3.07
C ASP A 313 -7.57 -19.39 4.08
N TRP A 314 -8.65 -20.17 3.93
CA TRP A 314 -9.81 -20.08 4.82
C TRP A 314 -9.53 -20.46 6.27
N GLU A 315 -8.62 -21.39 6.52
CA GLU A 315 -8.24 -21.74 7.89
C GLU A 315 -7.41 -20.64 8.54
N THR A 316 -6.57 -19.95 7.76
CA THR A 316 -5.85 -18.76 8.23
C THR A 316 -6.81 -17.62 8.52
N ILE A 317 -7.79 -17.36 7.64
CA ILE A 317 -8.87 -16.38 7.89
C ILE A 317 -9.61 -16.73 9.19
N GLN A 318 -10.07 -17.97 9.35
CA GLN A 318 -10.85 -18.38 10.52
C GLN A 318 -10.05 -18.38 11.83
N GLN A 319 -8.73 -18.55 11.77
CA GLN A 319 -7.85 -18.41 12.93
C GLN A 319 -7.91 -17.00 13.53
N PHE A 320 -7.98 -15.95 12.71
CA PHE A 320 -7.98 -14.55 13.15
C PHE A 320 -9.37 -13.89 13.15
N MET A 321 -10.30 -14.45 12.37
CA MET A 321 -11.67 -13.97 12.17
C MET A 321 -12.68 -15.13 12.26
N PRO A 322 -12.87 -15.72 13.46
CA PRO A 322 -13.68 -16.94 13.64
C PRO A 322 -15.18 -16.77 13.35
N TRP A 323 -15.65 -15.55 13.09
CA TRP A 323 -17.01 -15.29 12.63
C TRP A 323 -17.19 -15.43 11.12
N MET A 324 -16.10 -15.49 10.34
CA MET A 324 -16.17 -15.75 8.89
C MET A 324 -16.28 -17.25 8.62
N HIS A 325 -17.11 -17.60 7.65
CA HIS A 325 -17.46 -18.99 7.33
C HIS A 325 -16.81 -19.40 6.02
N ALA A 326 -15.93 -20.40 6.08
CA ALA A 326 -15.42 -21.04 4.88
C ALA A 326 -16.57 -21.73 4.10
N PRO A 327 -16.49 -21.78 2.75
CA PRO A 327 -17.35 -22.64 1.95
C PRO A 327 -17.31 -24.09 2.45
N SER A 328 -18.43 -24.79 2.32
CA SER A 328 -18.48 -26.22 2.65
C SER A 328 -17.55 -27.02 1.73
N SER A 329 -16.90 -28.05 2.26
CA SER A 329 -16.05 -28.93 1.43
C SER A 329 -16.83 -29.52 0.25
N GLY A 330 -16.20 -29.55 -0.91
CA GLY A 330 -16.80 -29.98 -2.18
C GLY A 330 -17.78 -28.99 -2.79
N ALA A 331 -18.00 -27.80 -2.18
CA ALA A 331 -18.78 -26.75 -2.82
C ALA A 331 -18.12 -26.33 -4.15
N ALA A 332 -18.96 -26.07 -5.15
CA ALA A 332 -18.48 -25.46 -6.39
C ALA A 332 -17.86 -24.10 -6.09
N THR A 333 -16.86 -23.69 -6.89
CA THR A 333 -16.32 -22.33 -6.87
C THR A 333 -17.48 -21.35 -7.04
N ASN A 334 -17.59 -20.36 -6.16
CA ASN A 334 -18.67 -19.40 -6.26
C ASN A 334 -18.33 -18.43 -7.42
N PRO A 335 -19.17 -18.30 -8.45
CA PRO A 335 -18.88 -17.34 -9.53
C PRO A 335 -19.25 -15.89 -9.14
N GLY A 336 -19.41 -15.59 -7.85
CA GLY A 336 -19.86 -14.30 -7.35
C GLY A 336 -19.82 -14.23 -5.81
N PRO A 337 -20.38 -13.20 -5.17
CA PRO A 337 -21.02 -12.04 -5.78
C PRO A 337 -20.00 -11.12 -6.46
N ALA A 338 -20.08 -11.04 -7.80
CA ALA A 338 -19.19 -10.21 -8.62
C ALA A 338 -19.28 -8.68 -8.35
N GLN A 339 -20.20 -8.24 -7.48
CA GLN A 339 -20.36 -6.85 -7.08
C GLN A 339 -20.94 -6.77 -5.66
N LEU A 340 -20.40 -5.89 -4.82
CA LEU A 340 -20.95 -5.52 -3.52
C LEU A 340 -22.23 -4.70 -3.76
N PRO A 341 -23.43 -5.19 -3.42
CA PRO A 341 -24.67 -4.52 -3.79
C PRO A 341 -25.12 -3.45 -2.78
N LEU A 342 -24.27 -3.11 -1.81
CA LEU A 342 -24.55 -2.14 -0.74
C LEU A 342 -23.56 -0.96 -0.84
N ALA A 343 -24.04 0.27 -0.73
CA ALA A 343 -23.20 1.47 -0.66
C ALA A 343 -22.58 1.62 0.75
N VAL A 344 -21.75 0.65 1.15
CA VAL A 344 -21.09 0.58 2.46
C VAL A 344 -19.68 1.17 2.43
N THR A 345 -18.99 1.09 1.29
CA THR A 345 -17.69 1.72 1.08
C THR A 345 -17.86 3.23 0.96
N ARG A 346 -17.26 3.97 1.89
CA ARG A 346 -17.36 5.43 1.94
C ARG A 346 -15.96 6.03 1.93
N VAL A 347 -15.58 6.62 0.81
CA VAL A 347 -14.29 7.30 0.65
C VAL A 347 -14.43 8.77 1.03
N HIS A 348 -13.60 9.22 1.97
CA HIS A 348 -13.57 10.60 2.46
C HIS A 348 -12.19 11.20 2.21
N PHE A 349 -12.11 12.19 1.34
CA PHE A 349 -10.89 12.97 1.13
C PHE A 349 -10.75 14.03 2.23
N VAL A 350 -9.60 14.03 2.89
CA VAL A 350 -9.25 14.99 3.94
C VAL A 350 -8.42 16.11 3.33
N GLU A 351 -8.84 17.35 3.58
CA GLU A 351 -8.11 18.56 3.20
C GLU A 351 -6.87 18.74 4.09
N PRO A 352 -5.66 18.91 3.52
CA PRO A 352 -4.44 19.06 4.31
C PRO A 352 -4.41 20.35 5.14
N ALA A 353 -4.00 20.25 6.40
CA ALA A 353 -3.85 21.39 7.30
C ALA A 353 -2.79 22.38 6.79
N GLY A 354 -3.08 23.69 6.84
CA GLY A 354 -2.11 24.75 6.59
C GLY A 354 -1.68 24.97 5.12
N SER A 355 -2.31 24.27 4.17
CA SER A 355 -1.92 24.29 2.76
C SER A 355 -2.72 25.34 1.95
N ILE A 356 -2.02 26.24 1.24
CA ILE A 356 -2.65 27.26 0.37
C ILE A 356 -2.80 26.69 -1.04
N GLN A 357 -4.04 26.52 -1.51
CA GLN A 357 -4.37 25.90 -2.80
C GLN A 357 -3.75 26.63 -4.02
N SER A 358 -3.59 27.94 -3.95
CA SER A 358 -3.15 28.77 -5.09
C SER A 358 -1.69 28.57 -5.52
N ALA A 359 -0.89 27.79 -4.76
CA ALA A 359 0.48 27.47 -5.13
C ALA A 359 0.64 26.08 -5.76
N ILE A 360 -0.40 25.23 -5.70
CA ILE A 360 -0.32 23.83 -6.14
C ILE A 360 -0.68 23.72 -7.61
N LEU A 361 0.17 23.05 -8.38
CA LEU A 361 -0.01 22.81 -9.80
C LEU A 361 -0.76 21.48 -10.02
N PRO A 362 -1.65 21.40 -11.03
CA PRO A 362 -2.26 20.13 -11.41
C PRO A 362 -1.19 19.16 -11.90
N ALA A 363 -1.38 17.88 -11.58
CA ALA A 363 -0.47 16.83 -12.07
C ALA A 363 -0.53 16.75 -13.60
N ARG A 364 0.64 16.64 -14.24
CA ARG A 364 0.73 16.64 -15.70
C ARG A 364 2.02 16.02 -16.19
N ASN A 365 2.02 15.64 -17.47
CA ASN A 365 3.21 15.13 -18.14
C ASN A 365 4.13 16.28 -18.56
N PHE A 366 5.43 16.07 -18.37
CA PHE A 366 6.51 16.92 -18.87
C PHE A 366 7.27 16.18 -19.95
N ASP A 367 7.43 16.79 -21.12
CA ASP A 367 8.25 16.23 -22.20
C ASP A 367 9.73 16.27 -21.82
N LEU A 368 10.44 15.18 -22.09
CA LEU A 368 11.90 15.11 -22.01
C LEU A 368 12.48 15.66 -23.31
N ARG A 369 13.36 16.66 -23.23
CA ARG A 369 13.97 17.30 -24.40
C ARG A 369 15.48 17.31 -24.30
N ASP A 370 16.15 17.12 -25.43
CA ASP A 370 17.60 17.29 -25.47
C ASP A 370 17.99 18.78 -25.25
N ALA A 371 19.24 19.01 -24.86
CA ALA A 371 19.79 20.36 -24.75
C ALA A 371 20.24 20.98 -26.09
N SER A 372 20.67 20.17 -27.07
CA SER A 372 21.31 20.61 -28.32
C SER A 372 20.37 21.17 -29.37
N GLY A 373 19.15 20.64 -29.48
CA GLY A 373 18.12 20.98 -30.46
C GLY A 373 16.72 21.17 -29.87
N GLY A 374 16.48 20.75 -28.61
CA GLY A 374 15.16 20.84 -27.96
C GLY A 374 14.15 19.82 -28.50
N GLU A 375 14.61 18.85 -29.29
CA GLU A 375 13.80 17.74 -29.76
C GLU A 375 13.40 16.84 -28.58
N VAL A 376 12.24 16.23 -28.71
CA VAL A 376 11.76 15.25 -27.74
C VAL A 376 12.69 14.05 -27.75
N THR A 377 13.18 13.65 -26.58
CA THR A 377 14.13 12.55 -26.41
C THR A 377 13.55 11.47 -25.52
N ARG A 378 14.05 10.25 -25.66
CA ARG A 378 13.63 9.08 -24.89
C ARG A 378 14.80 8.57 -24.07
N LEU A 379 14.54 8.34 -22.79
CA LEU A 379 15.50 7.72 -21.89
C LEU A 379 15.02 6.30 -21.61
N ARG A 380 15.95 5.33 -21.64
CA ARG A 380 15.61 3.94 -21.29
C ARG A 380 15.54 3.75 -19.78
N GLU A 381 16.42 4.43 -19.04
CA GLU A 381 16.60 4.29 -17.59
C GLU A 381 16.89 5.67 -17.02
N ALA A 382 15.84 6.37 -16.62
CA ALA A 382 15.95 7.64 -15.93
C ALA A 382 14.97 7.70 -14.78
N GLU A 383 15.40 8.31 -13.70
CA GLU A 383 14.60 8.54 -12.50
C GLU A 383 14.31 10.04 -12.38
N ALA A 384 13.06 10.34 -12.04
CA ALA A 384 12.59 11.70 -11.88
C ALA A 384 12.27 12.01 -10.41
N TYR A 385 12.63 13.22 -10.00
CA TYR A 385 12.47 13.71 -8.65
C TYR A 385 11.84 15.10 -8.70
N LEU A 386 10.79 15.30 -7.90
CA LEU A 386 10.29 16.62 -7.59
C LEU A 386 10.92 17.08 -6.29
N ILE A 387 11.79 18.09 -6.40
CA ILE A 387 12.48 18.72 -5.29
C ILE A 387 11.63 19.90 -4.82
N LYS A 388 11.21 19.80 -3.57
CA LYS A 388 10.30 20.72 -2.93
C LYS A 388 11.12 21.72 -2.14
N THR A 389 11.19 22.95 -2.65
CA THR A 389 12.15 23.98 -2.20
C THR A 389 11.71 24.73 -0.96
N ASN A 390 10.45 24.55 -0.55
CA ASN A 390 9.80 25.30 0.53
C ASN A 390 9.90 26.83 0.34
N GLY A 391 10.03 27.30 -0.90
CA GLY A 391 10.20 28.71 -1.23
C GLY A 391 11.57 29.29 -0.86
N THR A 392 12.55 28.43 -0.56
CA THR A 392 13.93 28.83 -0.25
C THR A 392 14.88 28.51 -1.40
N ALA A 393 16.03 29.19 -1.44
CA ALA A 393 17.12 28.86 -2.37
C ALA A 393 18.17 27.93 -1.75
N MET A 394 18.01 27.55 -0.47
CA MET A 394 18.93 26.70 0.25
C MET A 394 18.59 25.24 -0.04
N LEU A 395 19.50 24.52 -0.69
CA LEU A 395 19.27 23.11 -1.03
C LEU A 395 19.03 22.29 0.24
N GLU A 396 19.68 22.66 1.34
CA GLU A 396 19.58 22.00 2.64
C GLU A 396 18.15 21.97 3.21
N ASP A 397 17.27 22.88 2.77
CA ASP A 397 15.86 22.96 3.19
C ASP A 397 14.92 22.11 2.31
N ASP A 398 15.45 21.52 1.24
CA ASP A 398 14.68 20.72 0.31
C ASP A 398 14.18 19.41 0.94
N TYR A 399 13.01 18.98 0.50
CA TYR A 399 12.60 17.57 0.57
C TYR A 399 12.26 17.05 -0.83
N ILE A 400 12.13 15.73 -0.96
CA ILE A 400 11.96 15.08 -2.27
C ILE A 400 10.71 14.23 -2.31
N ILE A 401 10.02 14.32 -3.45
CA ILE A 401 9.02 13.37 -3.90
C ILE A 401 9.62 12.62 -5.09
N GLY A 402 9.77 11.30 -4.95
CA GLY A 402 10.18 10.43 -6.07
C GLY A 402 9.02 10.27 -7.04
N LEU A 403 9.24 10.60 -8.32
CA LEU A 403 8.24 10.41 -9.39
C LEU A 403 8.42 9.07 -10.12
N GLY A 404 9.54 8.40 -9.89
CA GLY A 404 9.87 7.10 -10.44
C GLY A 404 10.50 7.20 -11.83
N SER A 405 10.49 6.08 -12.52
CA SER A 405 11.09 5.90 -13.82
C SER A 405 10.35 6.67 -14.91
N THR A 406 11.09 7.20 -15.89
CA THR A 406 10.51 7.71 -17.15
C THR A 406 9.90 6.60 -18.02
N GLY A 407 10.04 5.33 -17.64
CA GLY A 407 9.56 4.17 -18.40
C GLY A 407 10.52 3.74 -19.50
N ALA A 408 10.35 2.53 -20.04
CA ALA A 408 11.23 1.96 -21.05
C ALA A 408 11.07 2.68 -22.40
N GLY A 409 11.76 3.79 -22.58
CA GLY A 409 11.74 4.59 -23.80
C GLY A 409 10.52 5.51 -23.93
N SER A 410 9.92 5.91 -22.80
CA SER A 410 8.99 7.03 -22.81
C SER A 410 9.74 8.36 -22.92
N ASP A 411 9.02 9.33 -23.48
CA ASP A 411 9.50 10.68 -23.77
C ASP A 411 8.98 11.72 -22.79
N ARG A 412 8.38 11.27 -21.69
CA ARG A 412 7.73 12.13 -20.71
C ARG A 412 7.79 11.54 -19.31
N ILE A 413 7.54 12.40 -18.33
CA ILE A 413 7.31 12.00 -16.94
C ILE A 413 6.09 12.71 -16.39
N LYS A 414 5.23 11.99 -15.66
CA LYS A 414 4.11 12.60 -14.94
C LYS A 414 4.57 13.17 -13.61
N VAL A 415 4.41 14.47 -13.46
CA VAL A 415 4.79 15.22 -12.26
C VAL A 415 3.56 15.42 -11.38
N ARG A 416 3.66 14.99 -10.12
CA ARG A 416 2.60 15.09 -9.09
C ARG A 416 3.08 15.94 -7.93
N GLY A 417 2.17 16.70 -7.32
CA GLY A 417 2.49 17.47 -6.11
C GLY A 417 3.34 18.71 -6.32
N ALA A 418 3.57 19.12 -7.57
CA ALA A 418 4.33 20.31 -7.89
C ALA A 418 3.62 21.56 -7.37
N GLN A 419 4.41 22.49 -6.86
CA GLN A 419 4.03 23.84 -6.54
C GLN A 419 4.90 24.80 -7.36
N THR A 420 4.38 25.98 -7.66
CA THR A 420 5.16 27.02 -8.35
C THR A 420 6.43 27.33 -7.55
N GLY A 421 7.59 27.22 -8.19
CA GLY A 421 8.90 27.42 -7.56
C GLY A 421 9.61 26.14 -7.11
N ASP A 422 8.95 24.98 -7.16
CA ASP A 422 9.63 23.70 -6.99
C ASP A 422 10.60 23.42 -8.15
N ARG A 423 11.46 22.41 -8.00
CA ARG A 423 12.42 22.02 -9.02
C ARG A 423 12.19 20.57 -9.44
N LEU A 424 11.84 20.37 -10.70
CA LEU A 424 11.77 19.04 -11.32
C LEU A 424 13.16 18.68 -11.82
N CYS A 425 13.67 17.53 -11.41
CA CYS A 425 14.94 16.97 -11.88
C CYS A 425 14.74 15.57 -12.47
N VAL A 426 15.46 15.28 -13.55
CA VAL A 426 15.53 13.95 -14.19
C VAL A 426 17.00 13.57 -14.30
N VAL A 427 17.34 12.39 -13.79
CA VAL A 427 18.70 11.84 -13.78
C VAL A 427 18.69 10.51 -14.54
N ALA A 428 19.57 10.36 -15.52
CA ALA A 428 19.77 9.11 -16.25
C ALA A 428 21.23 8.70 -16.20
N GLY A 429 21.48 7.45 -15.85
CA GLY A 429 22.81 6.86 -15.78
C GLY A 429 23.03 5.81 -16.86
N ASP A 430 23.61 6.23 -17.99
CA ASP A 430 24.23 5.33 -18.97
C ASP A 430 25.75 5.60 -18.99
N ALA A 431 26.45 5.31 -20.09
CA ALA A 431 27.86 5.62 -20.30
C ALA A 431 28.22 7.09 -20.00
N VAL A 432 27.29 8.02 -20.21
CA VAL A 432 27.40 9.43 -19.81
C VAL A 432 26.14 9.81 -19.05
N THR A 433 26.29 10.41 -17.87
CA THR A 433 25.15 10.87 -17.08
C THR A 433 24.42 11.98 -17.80
N GLN A 434 23.10 11.86 -17.90
CA GLN A 434 22.23 12.94 -18.36
C GLN A 434 21.46 13.50 -17.18
N LEU A 435 21.52 14.82 -17.01
CA LEU A 435 20.81 15.54 -15.96
C LEU A 435 20.03 16.70 -16.56
N GLY A 436 18.78 16.83 -16.17
CA GLY A 436 17.99 18.04 -16.38
C GLY A 436 17.36 18.46 -15.08
N CYS A 437 17.44 19.74 -14.74
CA CYS A 437 16.69 20.32 -13.63
C CYS A 437 16.06 21.64 -14.08
N THR A 438 14.77 21.81 -13.84
CA THR A 438 14.04 23.05 -14.14
C THR A 438 13.17 23.45 -12.96
N THR A 439 13.10 24.75 -12.69
CA THR A 439 12.05 25.29 -11.80
C THR A 439 10.71 25.16 -12.51
N VAL A 440 9.68 24.73 -11.80
CA VAL A 440 8.34 24.53 -12.34
C VAL A 440 7.43 25.69 -11.98
N ASP A 441 6.61 26.09 -12.95
CA ASP A 441 5.53 27.06 -12.83
C ASP A 441 4.29 26.55 -13.59
N GLU A 442 3.25 27.37 -13.74
CA GLU A 442 2.02 27.00 -14.45
C GLU A 442 2.23 26.73 -15.96
N GLN A 443 3.26 27.31 -16.57
CA GLN A 443 3.53 27.24 -18.01
C GLN A 443 4.54 26.14 -18.38
N SER A 444 5.22 25.58 -17.39
CA SER A 444 6.23 24.56 -17.57
C SER A 444 5.64 23.25 -18.10
N THR A 445 6.12 22.79 -19.25
CA THR A 445 5.64 21.56 -19.93
C THR A 445 6.75 20.61 -20.37
N SER A 446 8.02 20.99 -20.15
CA SER A 446 9.15 20.16 -20.58
C SER A 446 10.37 20.39 -19.70
N ILE A 447 11.29 19.44 -19.75
CA ILE A 447 12.59 19.51 -19.09
C ILE A 447 13.70 19.27 -20.12
N ARG A 448 14.77 20.06 -20.05
CA ARG A 448 15.95 19.90 -20.91
C ARG A 448 17.01 19.09 -20.20
N LEU A 449 17.58 18.12 -20.92
CA LEU A 449 18.57 17.18 -20.43
C LEU A 449 19.94 17.48 -21.02
N TYR A 450 20.95 17.54 -20.16
CA TYR A 450 22.33 17.87 -20.50
C TYR A 450 23.23 16.67 -20.21
N SER A 451 24.20 16.41 -21.09
CA SER A 451 25.23 15.40 -20.84
C SER A 451 26.29 15.95 -19.88
N LEU A 452 26.53 15.25 -18.79
CA LEU A 452 27.53 15.60 -17.77
C LEU A 452 28.70 14.61 -17.82
N ALA A 453 29.77 15.02 -18.48
CA ALA A 453 31.00 14.24 -18.52
C ALA A 453 31.72 14.28 -17.16
N GLY A 454 32.09 13.11 -16.64
CA GLY A 454 32.91 13.00 -15.42
C GLY A 454 32.15 13.14 -14.09
N TRP A 455 30.83 13.32 -14.11
CA TRP A 455 29.99 13.34 -12.90
C TRP A 455 29.14 12.07 -12.82
N GLN A 456 29.63 11.08 -12.07
CA GLN A 456 29.01 9.76 -11.86
C GLN A 456 29.33 9.27 -10.44
N PRO A 457 28.80 9.94 -9.40
CA PRO A 457 29.15 9.60 -8.03
C PRO A 457 28.58 8.22 -7.67
N GLU A 458 29.47 7.33 -7.23
CA GLU A 458 29.07 6.06 -6.65
C GLU A 458 28.73 6.28 -5.18
N ILE A 459 27.44 6.29 -4.84
CA ILE A 459 26.95 6.53 -3.49
C ILE A 459 26.69 5.19 -2.80
N GLU A 460 27.23 5.01 -1.60
CA GLU A 460 26.99 3.86 -0.74
C GLU A 460 26.45 4.33 0.62
N VAL A 461 25.36 3.70 1.05
CA VAL A 461 24.70 3.98 2.33
C VAL A 461 24.74 2.71 3.17
N SER A 462 25.30 2.83 4.36
CA SER A 462 25.41 1.72 5.32
C SER A 462 24.82 2.12 6.67
N PRO A 463 24.00 1.27 7.31
CA PRO A 463 23.52 1.54 8.66
C PRO A 463 24.67 1.39 9.67
N VAL A 464 24.85 2.38 10.55
CA VAL A 464 25.69 2.25 11.76
C VAL A 464 24.80 1.87 12.95
N THR A 465 23.69 2.59 13.10
CA THR A 465 22.58 2.28 14.01
C THR A 465 21.25 2.46 13.26
N SER A 466 20.10 2.29 13.92
CA SER A 466 18.80 2.62 13.32
C SER A 466 18.64 4.11 12.99
N ARG A 467 19.44 4.99 13.61
CA ARG A 467 19.37 6.45 13.48
C ARG A 467 20.62 7.07 12.86
N THR A 468 21.73 6.32 12.76
CA THR A 468 23.00 6.82 12.25
C THR A 468 23.40 6.04 11.00
N LEU A 469 23.63 6.77 9.91
CA LEU A 469 23.99 6.21 8.61
C LEU A 469 25.39 6.70 8.21
N ALA A 470 26.22 5.78 7.72
CA ALA A 470 27.48 6.10 7.07
C ALA A 470 27.27 6.27 5.58
N ILE A 471 27.74 7.39 5.04
CA ILE A 471 27.68 7.73 3.62
C ILE A 471 29.11 7.68 3.06
N THR A 472 29.30 6.86 2.03
CA THR A 472 30.55 6.80 1.28
C THR A 472 30.26 7.19 -0.16
N VAL A 473 31.09 8.07 -0.73
CA VAL A 473 30.95 8.52 -2.12
C VAL A 473 32.29 8.37 -2.83
N THR A 474 32.29 7.67 -3.96
CA THR A 474 33.43 7.65 -4.89
C THR A 474 33.13 8.56 -6.07
N GLN A 475 33.86 9.67 -6.17
CA GLN A 475 33.71 10.65 -7.25
C GLN A 475 35.01 11.44 -7.41
N SER A 476 35.48 11.59 -8.66
CA SER A 476 36.61 12.47 -8.96
C SER A 476 36.16 13.93 -8.87
N VAL A 477 36.79 14.72 -8.01
CA VAL A 477 36.54 16.17 -7.88
C VAL A 477 37.83 16.95 -8.02
N GLN A 478 37.73 18.25 -8.31
CA GLN A 478 38.93 19.10 -8.37
C GLN A 478 39.55 19.24 -6.98
N ALA A 479 40.87 19.40 -6.91
CA ALA A 479 41.57 19.53 -5.64
C ALA A 479 41.00 20.70 -4.80
N GLY A 480 40.64 20.41 -3.55
CA GLY A 480 40.05 21.39 -2.63
C GLY A 480 38.53 21.54 -2.74
N GLN A 481 37.86 20.84 -3.66
CA GLN A 481 36.39 20.76 -3.66
C GLN A 481 35.90 19.77 -2.59
N ALA A 482 34.82 20.14 -1.93
CA ALA A 482 34.09 19.28 -1.01
C ALA A 482 32.86 18.68 -1.70
N LEU A 483 32.40 17.54 -1.21
CA LEU A 483 31.10 16.96 -1.54
C LEU A 483 30.16 17.10 -0.35
N HIS A 484 28.93 17.52 -0.61
CA HIS A 484 27.88 17.55 0.40
C HIS A 484 26.99 16.33 0.22
N ALA A 485 26.46 15.81 1.32
CA ALA A 485 25.48 14.74 1.32
C ALA A 485 24.30 15.12 2.22
N GLN A 486 23.08 14.95 1.72
CA GLN A 486 21.85 15.14 2.48
C GLN A 486 21.07 13.82 2.55
N LEU A 487 20.57 13.50 3.73
CA LEU A 487 19.76 12.33 3.98
C LEU A 487 18.28 12.72 4.05
N LEU A 488 17.49 12.18 3.14
CA LEU A 488 16.07 12.48 2.95
C LEU A 488 15.26 11.23 3.32
N PRO A 489 14.92 11.02 4.60
CA PRO A 489 14.22 9.82 5.03
C PRO A 489 12.78 9.81 4.50
N ALA A 490 12.25 8.64 4.15
CA ALA A 490 10.86 8.51 3.71
C ALA A 490 9.85 8.83 4.83
N TYR A 491 10.29 8.73 6.09
CA TYR A 491 9.51 8.95 7.30
C TYR A 491 10.26 9.86 8.26
N GLY A 492 9.56 10.46 9.22
CA GLY A 492 10.24 10.97 10.41
C GLY A 492 9.31 11.08 11.60
N SER A 493 9.46 12.12 12.43
CA SER A 493 8.82 12.17 13.75
C SER A 493 7.30 12.06 13.69
N LEU A 494 6.75 11.24 14.59
CA LEU A 494 5.31 10.96 14.72
C LEU A 494 4.44 12.20 14.98
N THR A 495 5.05 13.26 15.51
CA THR A 495 4.37 14.50 15.89
C THR A 495 4.62 15.64 14.90
N GLN A 496 5.45 15.44 13.89
CA GLN A 496 5.72 16.45 12.88
C GLN A 496 4.86 16.18 11.64
N THR A 497 4.16 17.21 11.17
CA THR A 497 3.67 17.27 9.80
C THR A 497 4.88 17.42 8.88
N LEU A 498 5.02 16.51 7.91
CA LEU A 498 6.01 16.63 6.84
C LEU A 498 5.78 17.93 6.04
N PRO A 499 6.83 18.55 5.49
CA PRO A 499 8.18 18.02 5.32
C PRO A 499 9.11 18.24 6.52
N ILE A 500 10.04 17.31 6.73
CA ILE A 500 11.11 17.42 7.73
C ILE A 500 12.33 18.02 7.04
N VAL A 501 12.92 19.05 7.65
CA VAL A 501 14.22 19.57 7.22
C VAL A 501 15.23 18.43 7.31
N SER A 502 15.79 18.06 6.16
CA SER A 502 16.58 16.85 6.02
C SER A 502 18.05 17.15 6.34
N PRO A 503 18.68 16.43 7.29
CA PRO A 503 20.04 16.73 7.72
C PRO A 503 21.04 16.47 6.61
N TRP A 504 22.10 17.26 6.61
CA TRP A 504 23.18 17.18 5.63
C TRP A 504 24.54 17.33 6.30
N ILE A 505 25.58 16.89 5.61
CA ILE A 505 26.97 16.96 6.04
C ILE A 505 27.90 17.30 4.89
N VAL A 506 29.07 17.84 5.24
CA VAL A 506 30.23 17.91 4.34
C VAL A 506 31.02 16.61 4.46
N LEU A 507 31.13 15.86 3.37
CA LEU A 507 31.91 14.63 3.34
C LEU A 507 33.41 14.95 3.38
N GLN A 508 34.17 14.13 4.09
CA GLN A 508 35.61 14.26 4.25
C GLN A 508 36.34 13.30 3.31
N PRO A 509 37.44 13.71 2.65
CA PRO A 509 38.25 12.79 1.86
C PRO A 509 38.83 11.70 2.77
N ALA A 510 38.82 10.46 2.31
CA ALA A 510 39.30 9.30 3.07
C ALA A 510 40.83 9.34 3.32
N GLY A 511 41.55 10.14 2.54
CA GLY A 511 42.97 10.45 2.72
C GLY A 511 43.71 10.60 1.38
N PRO A 512 44.99 11.00 1.40
CA PRO A 512 45.77 11.24 0.18
C PRO A 512 45.91 10.00 -0.74
N ALA A 513 45.81 8.79 -0.17
CA ALA A 513 45.88 7.53 -0.92
C ALA A 513 44.58 7.20 -1.68
N TYR A 514 43.46 7.83 -1.32
CA TYR A 514 42.14 7.62 -1.93
C TYR A 514 41.49 8.97 -2.24
N PRO A 515 42.06 9.75 -3.19
CA PRO A 515 41.67 11.14 -3.43
C PRO A 515 40.22 11.31 -3.93
N ASN A 516 39.62 10.24 -4.47
CA ASN A 516 38.26 10.25 -5.00
C ASN A 516 37.23 9.68 -4.00
N LEU A 517 37.66 9.25 -2.82
CA LEU A 517 36.80 8.60 -1.84
C LEU A 517 36.46 9.57 -0.71
N PHE A 518 35.17 9.80 -0.48
CA PHE A 518 34.65 10.71 0.52
C PHE A 518 33.74 9.97 1.50
N ARG A 519 33.81 10.34 2.79
CA ARG A 519 33.07 9.66 3.87
C ARG A 519 32.49 10.65 4.86
N GLY A 520 31.37 10.26 5.48
CA GLY A 520 30.79 10.96 6.60
C GLY A 520 29.65 10.17 7.24
N THR A 521 29.18 10.63 8.40
CA THR A 521 28.07 10.02 9.13
C THR A 521 27.00 11.04 9.43
N ILE A 522 25.74 10.67 9.21
CA ILE A 522 24.56 11.49 9.49
C ILE A 522 23.75 10.80 10.59
N THR A 523 23.32 11.55 11.60
CA THR A 523 22.44 11.05 12.67
C THR A 523 21.10 11.76 12.59
N LEU A 524 20.02 10.96 12.65
CA LEU A 524 18.64 11.40 12.64
C LEU A 524 18.03 11.35 14.05
N ASP A 525 17.00 12.17 14.26
CA ASP A 525 16.20 12.12 15.50
C ASP A 525 15.39 10.83 15.61
N GLU A 526 14.97 10.27 14.47
CA GLU A 526 14.17 9.05 14.37
C GLU A 526 14.79 8.02 13.42
N PRO A 527 14.41 6.73 13.54
CA PRO A 527 14.91 5.71 12.64
C PRO A 527 14.56 5.97 11.17
N ALA A 528 15.49 5.67 10.27
CA ALA A 528 15.24 5.66 8.83
C ALA A 528 15.66 4.32 8.23
N PHE A 529 14.68 3.64 7.63
CA PHE A 529 14.86 2.35 6.97
C PHE A 529 14.84 2.48 5.45
N GLU A 530 14.25 3.55 4.92
CA GLU A 530 14.30 3.89 3.50
C GLU A 530 14.25 5.40 3.30
N GLY A 531 14.62 5.82 2.10
CA GLY A 531 14.62 7.21 1.68
C GLY A 531 15.60 7.43 0.55
N PHE A 532 16.06 8.67 0.43
CA PHE A 532 17.03 9.07 -0.57
C PHE A 532 18.27 9.68 0.07
N VAL A 533 19.41 9.51 -0.59
CA VAL A 533 20.61 10.29 -0.32
C VAL A 533 20.92 11.13 -1.55
N ARG A 534 20.95 12.45 -1.34
CA ARG A 534 21.38 13.42 -2.33
C ARG A 534 22.84 13.77 -2.12
N VAL A 535 23.62 13.78 -3.19
CA VAL A 535 25.01 14.25 -3.17
C VAL A 535 25.18 15.36 -4.20
N TRP A 536 25.91 16.42 -3.83
CA TRP A 536 26.24 17.49 -4.76
C TRP A 536 27.61 18.12 -4.52
N ALA A 537 28.15 18.75 -5.55
CA ALA A 537 29.34 19.59 -5.48
C ALA A 537 28.94 21.08 -5.33
N PRO A 538 29.25 21.78 -4.23
CA PRO A 538 28.74 23.13 -3.94
C PRO A 538 29.04 24.18 -5.01
N ALA A 539 30.21 24.10 -5.65
CA ALA A 539 30.63 25.03 -6.70
C ALA A 539 29.73 24.98 -7.95
N GLN A 540 28.99 23.88 -8.14
CA GLN A 540 28.13 23.63 -9.29
C GLN A 540 26.83 22.94 -8.83
N ALA A 541 26.31 23.36 -7.67
CA ALA A 541 25.36 22.58 -6.88
C ALA A 541 24.16 22.06 -7.66
N VAL A 542 23.60 22.84 -8.60
CA VAL A 542 22.43 22.44 -9.41
C VAL A 542 22.79 21.57 -10.63
N ALA A 543 24.03 21.69 -11.13
CA ALA A 543 24.50 21.00 -12.33
C ALA A 543 25.25 19.70 -12.02
N HIS A 544 25.62 19.47 -10.75
CA HIS A 544 26.34 18.29 -10.27
C HIS A 544 25.62 17.76 -9.04
N GLU A 545 24.39 17.28 -9.23
CA GLU A 545 23.61 16.53 -8.24
C GLU A 545 23.51 15.07 -8.65
N ALA A 546 23.41 14.18 -7.67
CA ALA A 546 23.05 12.79 -7.87
C ALA A 546 22.20 12.31 -6.70
N MET A 547 21.37 11.29 -6.97
CA MET A 547 20.45 10.71 -6.02
C MET A 547 20.57 9.19 -6.03
N THR A 548 20.46 8.56 -4.87
CA THR A 548 20.22 7.12 -4.78
C THR A 548 19.10 6.87 -3.77
N GLN A 549 18.21 5.93 -4.10
CA GLN A 549 17.28 5.39 -3.13
C GLN A 549 17.98 4.30 -2.33
N PHE A 550 17.81 4.32 -1.01
CA PHE A 550 18.32 3.28 -0.13
C PHE A 550 17.18 2.59 0.59
N TYR A 551 17.38 1.30 0.85
CA TYR A 551 16.66 0.52 1.84
C TYR A 551 17.68 -0.12 2.78
N LEU A 552 17.50 0.04 4.08
CA LEU A 552 18.39 -0.48 5.11
C LEU A 552 17.67 -1.58 5.86
N SER A 553 18.42 -2.63 6.14
CA SER A 553 17.92 -3.72 6.96
C SER A 553 18.94 -4.03 8.05
N PRO A 554 19.12 -3.16 9.05
CA PRO A 554 20.20 -3.32 10.02
C PRO A 554 20.10 -4.67 10.74
N GLY A 555 21.25 -5.33 11.01
CA GLY A 555 21.33 -6.52 11.88
C GLY A 555 20.92 -6.26 13.34
N TRP A 556 20.64 -4.99 13.67
CA TRP A 556 19.96 -4.54 14.89
C TRP A 556 18.44 -4.49 14.72
N GLY A 557 17.89 -5.26 13.77
CA GLY A 557 16.47 -5.36 13.56
C GLY A 557 15.79 -5.52 14.92
N PRO A 558 14.64 -4.85 15.16
CA PRO A 558 13.97 -4.88 16.46
C PRO A 558 13.56 -6.29 16.93
N ASN A 559 13.84 -7.32 16.14
CA ASN A 559 13.89 -8.73 16.49
C ASN A 559 14.85 -9.03 17.68
N ALA A 560 15.80 -8.14 18.00
CA ALA A 560 16.69 -8.28 19.16
C ALA A 560 16.02 -7.87 20.48
N ARG A 561 15.17 -8.75 21.03
CA ARG A 561 14.84 -8.93 22.47
C ARG A 561 14.35 -7.71 23.30
N ALA A 562 14.08 -6.54 22.72
CA ALA A 562 13.79 -5.31 23.49
C ALA A 562 12.31 -4.86 23.52
N PHE A 563 11.39 -5.54 22.83
CA PHE A 563 9.99 -5.11 22.73
C PHE A 563 9.07 -6.04 23.50
N GLY A 564 9.11 -5.91 24.84
CA GLY A 564 8.38 -6.78 25.76
C GLY A 564 6.86 -6.56 25.79
N GLY A 565 6.14 -7.68 25.93
CA GLY A 565 4.73 -7.73 26.35
C GLY A 565 3.91 -8.76 25.58
N ALA A 566 3.90 -10.02 26.05
CA ALA A 566 2.95 -11.03 25.56
C ALA A 566 1.52 -10.67 25.96
N ASN A 567 0.57 -10.91 25.05
CA ASN A 567 -0.89 -10.79 25.23
C ASN A 567 -1.46 -9.38 25.43
N SER A 568 -1.78 -8.73 24.31
CA SER A 568 -2.92 -7.82 24.23
C SER A 568 -3.73 -8.14 22.99
N SER A 569 -5.07 -8.04 23.08
CA SER A 569 -6.01 -8.37 22.00
C SER A 569 -5.56 -7.74 20.66
N VAL A 570 -5.48 -8.57 19.62
CA VAL A 570 -5.14 -8.22 18.22
C VAL A 570 -5.86 -6.95 17.74
N TRP A 571 -7.07 -6.72 18.26
CA TRP A 571 -8.00 -5.65 17.88
C TRP A 571 -8.29 -4.62 18.99
N GLY A 572 -7.46 -4.58 20.04
CA GLY A 572 -7.67 -3.72 21.20
C GLY A 572 -7.37 -2.24 20.93
N PRO A 573 -7.91 -1.28 21.69
CA PRO A 573 -7.77 0.15 21.39
C PRO A 573 -6.52 0.84 22.00
N ASN A 574 -5.64 0.14 22.72
CA ASN A 574 -4.57 0.80 23.49
C ASN A 574 -3.22 0.07 23.41
N ALA A 575 -2.24 0.66 22.74
CA ALA A 575 -0.82 0.36 22.97
C ALA A 575 0.06 1.61 22.78
N ARG A 576 0.74 2.03 23.85
CA ARG A 576 1.76 3.10 23.87
C ARG A 576 3.19 2.53 23.77
N ALA A 577 3.38 1.47 23.00
CA ALA A 577 4.70 0.91 22.72
C ALA A 577 5.19 1.41 21.34
N PHE A 578 6.50 1.57 21.20
CA PHE A 578 7.16 1.80 19.90
C PHE A 578 6.82 0.58 19.02
N GLY A 579 6.04 0.78 17.95
CA GLY A 579 5.39 -0.30 17.20
C GLY A 579 3.87 -0.42 17.39
N GLY A 580 3.19 0.58 17.97
CA GLY A 580 1.72 0.67 17.99
C GLY A 580 1.12 1.21 16.67
N ALA A 581 -0.20 1.38 16.61
CA ALA A 581 -0.92 1.96 15.45
C ALA A 581 -0.35 3.30 14.94
N ASN A 582 0.34 4.06 15.80
CA ASN A 582 0.97 5.33 15.42
C ASN A 582 2.31 5.19 14.70
N THR A 583 2.85 3.98 14.56
CA THR A 583 4.22 3.70 14.07
C THR A 583 4.26 2.59 13.02
N ARG A 584 3.14 2.40 12.29
CA ARG A 584 2.98 1.35 11.27
C ARG A 584 4.12 1.32 10.26
N ALA A 585 4.62 2.48 9.83
CA ALA A 585 5.76 2.53 8.91
C ALA A 585 6.98 1.79 9.44
N TRP A 586 7.33 1.96 10.71
CA TRP A 586 8.51 1.29 11.24
C TRP A 586 8.33 -0.23 11.30
N GLY A 587 7.13 -0.72 11.61
CA GLY A 587 6.83 -2.15 11.55
C GLY A 587 6.66 -2.69 10.13
N ALA A 588 6.28 -1.86 9.16
CA ALA A 588 6.30 -2.22 7.72
C ALA A 588 7.72 -2.49 7.21
N HIS A 589 8.71 -1.87 7.87
CA HIS A 589 10.14 -2.14 7.65
C HIS A 589 10.71 -3.20 8.61
N GLN A 590 9.87 -3.81 9.46
CA GLN A 590 10.26 -4.96 10.28
C GLN A 590 10.01 -6.26 9.52
N ARG A 591 10.95 -7.20 9.68
CA ARG A 591 10.94 -8.48 8.98
C ARG A 591 9.97 -9.45 9.66
N PHE A 592 8.81 -9.71 9.04
CA PHE A 592 7.85 -10.74 9.48
C PHE A 592 8.52 -12.11 9.53
N MET A 593 8.49 -12.83 10.66
CA MET A 593 9.15 -14.14 10.77
C MET A 593 10.68 -14.15 10.49
N ASN A 594 11.37 -12.99 10.48
CA ASN A 594 12.73 -12.74 9.93
C ASN A 594 12.84 -12.63 8.38
N ALA A 595 11.69 -12.47 7.70
CA ALA A 595 11.44 -12.31 6.26
C ALA A 595 12.55 -11.68 5.40
N PRO A 596 12.54 -12.01 4.09
CA PRO A 596 13.48 -11.49 3.11
C PRO A 596 13.53 -9.96 3.05
N VAL A 597 14.66 -9.44 2.56
CA VAL A 597 14.87 -7.99 2.41
C VAL A 597 14.36 -7.53 1.07
N ALA A 598 13.37 -6.64 1.06
CA ALA A 598 12.83 -6.03 -0.15
C ALA A 598 13.41 -4.64 -0.41
N SER A 599 13.56 -4.25 -1.68
CA SER A 599 13.96 -2.90 -2.08
C SER A 599 12.83 -1.91 -1.75
N GLY A 600 13.14 -0.62 -1.54
CA GLY A 600 12.12 0.38 -1.17
C GLY A 600 10.97 0.51 -2.18
N ASP A 601 11.23 0.23 -3.45
CA ASP A 601 10.25 0.20 -4.55
C ASP A 601 9.54 -1.16 -4.73
N GLY A 602 9.89 -2.18 -3.94
CA GLY A 602 9.28 -3.52 -3.99
C GLY A 602 9.70 -4.39 -5.18
N ARG A 603 10.64 -3.94 -6.02
CA ARG A 603 11.05 -4.65 -7.24
C ARG A 603 11.96 -5.86 -7.01
N VAL A 604 12.71 -5.87 -5.91
CA VAL A 604 13.65 -6.94 -5.56
C VAL A 604 13.42 -7.37 -4.13
N THR A 605 13.35 -8.69 -3.91
CA THR A 605 13.26 -9.31 -2.59
C THR A 605 14.34 -10.38 -2.46
N ILE A 606 15.13 -10.33 -1.39
CA ILE A 606 16.29 -11.20 -1.15
C ILE A 606 15.99 -12.17 -0.01
N PHE A 607 15.92 -13.46 -0.34
CA PHE A 607 15.68 -14.57 0.58
C PHE A 607 16.98 -15.22 1.04
N ASN A 608 16.99 -15.78 2.25
CA ASN A 608 18.05 -16.67 2.72
C ASN A 608 17.75 -18.11 2.24
N LEU A 609 18.77 -18.82 1.76
CA LEU A 609 18.61 -20.17 1.20
C LEU A 609 18.56 -21.27 2.28
N ASP A 610 19.16 -21.04 3.45
CA ASP A 610 19.16 -22.01 4.55
C ASP A 610 17.86 -21.93 5.36
N ASP A 611 17.25 -20.75 5.38
CA ASP A 611 15.96 -20.48 5.99
C ASP A 611 15.32 -19.32 5.22
N ILE A 612 14.31 -19.59 4.38
CA ILE A 612 13.64 -18.57 3.57
C ILE A 612 12.94 -17.48 4.40
N LEU A 613 12.62 -17.81 5.65
CA LEU A 613 12.10 -16.88 6.62
C LEU A 613 13.22 -16.31 7.48
N GLY A 614 14.44 -16.80 7.39
CA GLY A 614 15.58 -16.39 8.18
C GLY A 614 16.22 -15.08 7.72
N GLU A 615 17.05 -14.52 8.60
CA GLU A 615 17.75 -13.28 8.31
C GLU A 615 18.68 -13.44 7.09
N SER A 616 18.46 -12.64 6.05
CA SER A 616 19.31 -12.60 4.85
C SER A 616 20.71 -12.03 5.08
N GLY A 617 20.98 -11.52 6.29
CA GLY A 617 22.22 -10.82 6.61
C GLY A 617 22.43 -9.53 5.83
N ALA A 618 21.45 -9.02 5.08
CA ALA A 618 21.58 -7.78 4.33
C ALA A 618 21.74 -6.60 5.30
N SER A 619 22.70 -5.70 5.07
CA SER A 619 22.77 -4.38 5.72
C SER A 619 22.07 -3.30 4.90
N SER A 620 22.14 -3.39 3.56
CA SER A 620 21.49 -2.43 2.66
C SER A 620 21.19 -3.04 1.29
N LEU A 621 20.11 -2.56 0.69
CA LEU A 621 19.72 -2.79 -0.69
C LEU A 621 19.45 -1.43 -1.33
N GLN A 622 20.24 -1.05 -2.32
CA GLN A 622 20.25 0.32 -2.86
C GLN A 622 20.04 0.32 -4.37
N ALA A 623 19.14 1.16 -4.86
CA ALA A 623 18.97 1.36 -6.28
C ALA A 623 20.18 2.12 -6.84
N LEU A 624 20.80 1.58 -7.89
CA LEU A 624 21.94 2.19 -8.54
C LEU A 624 21.46 3.23 -9.57
N PRO A 625 21.86 4.51 -9.45
CA PRO A 625 21.49 5.53 -10.42
C PRO A 625 22.28 5.42 -11.73
N VAL A 626 23.38 4.64 -11.74
CA VAL A 626 24.22 4.36 -12.91
C VAL A 626 24.61 2.89 -12.88
N LEU A 627 24.46 2.21 -14.01
CA LEU A 627 24.83 0.80 -14.14
C LEU A 627 26.33 0.63 -14.43
N PRO A 628 27.00 -0.37 -13.84
CA PRO A 628 28.29 -0.79 -14.34
C PRO A 628 28.15 -1.29 -15.79
N GLN A 629 29.19 -1.09 -16.60
CA GLN A 629 29.17 -1.53 -18.00
C GLN A 629 28.95 -3.05 -18.06
N ALA A 630 27.84 -3.48 -18.69
CA ALA A 630 27.60 -4.89 -18.93
C ALA A 630 28.66 -5.44 -19.90
N PRO A 631 29.10 -6.71 -19.74
CA PRO A 631 29.84 -7.40 -20.78
C PRO A 631 29.13 -7.27 -22.14
N PRO A 632 29.85 -7.18 -23.28
CA PRO A 632 29.22 -6.93 -24.58
C PRO A 632 28.15 -7.93 -25.06
N TRP A 633 28.08 -9.11 -24.42
CA TRP A 633 27.10 -10.17 -24.70
C TRP A 633 25.90 -10.15 -23.74
N LEU A 634 25.83 -9.21 -22.79
CA LEU A 634 24.70 -9.01 -21.90
C LEU A 634 24.04 -7.66 -22.19
N THR A 635 22.72 -7.64 -22.12
CA THR A 635 21.92 -6.43 -22.20
C THR A 635 21.30 -6.20 -20.84
N HIS A 636 21.45 -4.99 -20.31
CA HIS A 636 20.77 -4.58 -19.08
C HIS A 636 19.26 -4.56 -19.30
N VAL A 637 18.52 -5.08 -18.32
CA VAL A 637 17.05 -5.10 -18.31
C VAL A 637 16.59 -4.63 -16.93
N GLY A 638 15.96 -3.46 -16.88
CA GLY A 638 15.37 -2.92 -15.65
C GLY A 638 16.37 -2.21 -14.74
N GLN A 639 15.98 -2.06 -13.47
CA GLN A 639 16.75 -1.36 -12.44
C GLN A 639 17.79 -2.28 -11.80
N ALA A 640 19.03 -1.81 -11.59
CA ALA A 640 20.01 -2.56 -10.80
C ALA A 640 20.04 -2.11 -9.35
N TYR A 641 20.43 -3.05 -8.49
CA TYR A 641 20.54 -2.85 -7.06
C TYR A 641 21.92 -3.30 -6.55
N ARG A 642 22.49 -2.53 -5.64
CA ARG A 642 23.62 -2.97 -4.81
C ARG A 642 23.08 -3.62 -3.55
N PHE A 643 23.45 -4.88 -3.35
CA PHE A 643 23.21 -5.63 -2.13
C PHE A 643 24.48 -5.64 -1.28
N LYS A 644 24.39 -5.23 -0.02
CA LYS A 644 25.48 -5.31 0.95
C LYS A 644 25.03 -6.13 2.14
N VAL A 645 25.88 -7.05 2.59
CA VAL A 645 25.69 -7.85 3.81
C VAL A 645 26.33 -7.18 5.02
N VAL A 646 25.74 -7.39 6.20
CA VAL A 646 26.30 -7.02 7.50
C VAL A 646 27.62 -7.77 7.67
N GLU A 647 28.73 -7.05 7.90
CA GLU A 647 29.99 -7.65 8.34
C GLU A 647 29.85 -8.11 9.80
N SER A 648 29.10 -9.19 10.03
CA SER A 648 29.12 -9.94 11.28
C SER A 648 29.85 -11.24 11.02
N THR A 649 30.72 -11.63 11.95
CA THR A 649 31.43 -12.91 11.96
C THR A 649 30.51 -14.13 12.08
N ASP A 650 29.20 -13.91 12.27
CA ASP A 650 28.20 -14.95 12.57
C ASP A 650 27.31 -15.32 11.38
N ILE A 651 27.44 -14.65 10.22
CA ILE A 651 26.87 -15.18 8.98
C ILE A 651 27.92 -16.12 8.39
N ALA A 652 27.82 -17.40 8.75
CA ALA A 652 28.62 -18.43 8.12
C ALA A 652 28.41 -18.33 6.61
N ARG A 653 29.48 -18.00 5.89
CA ARG A 653 29.54 -18.21 4.44
C ARG A 653 29.64 -19.72 4.24
N THR A 654 28.52 -20.39 4.10
CA THR A 654 28.45 -21.76 3.57
C THR A 654 28.31 -21.74 2.07
#